data_AF-A0A7S2SV84-F1
#
_entry.id   AF-A0A7S2SV84-F1
#
_cell.length_a   1.000
_cell.length_b   1.000
_cell.length_c   1.000
_cell.angle_alpha   90.00
_cell.angle_beta   90.00
_cell.angle_gamma   90.00
#
_symmetry.space_group_name_H-M   'P 1'
#
loop_
_entity.id
_entity.type
_entity.pdbx_description
1 polymer ?
#
loop_
_entity_poly.entity_id
_entity_poly.type
_entity_poly.pdbx_seq_one_letter_code
_entity_poly.pdbx_strand_id
1 'polypeptide(L)'
;MAAVGESSSASAGATQEVVPAEAGGGGGKIQQIRDMLLRMFNLEEPKITDKMRGLLMREEVPMVLVSFITMVEEDLKSAEGIGHRQRPLPGTEPTEWLIRSFRIAMLLASEEPSPVMLEFLEARTERLLSLLFDVFRPESIGSIPHACYVVDSLLRRFPDKVLACIAEAADPMGTFIAPLLDNCCEPCCRTTLLTMLASDPLSSTIKWNFARSLSQWKLLVQMADRISRPVASAELSSAAAALVCDAVDLLALDMTIGQLLLQPIGYCPELVDGLLVKVLDTSIEYEQRVDASRTLSYLVEKAAEETITLPVEDMASEPNTVPNQLHSLETLLFAHLRKHLTSLVMLLSDGEQGFAEVAKTSPSKISRIPPLSDTRGFKAMDPIAHPGSYCAPPMTALRVVILRLIADMISVNATNLDYLPLETWRIMSTLFFQYPHSDMMHCQFYRILFAALRSNHEASLKELLQKCRFIAHLISRTSEAPTGPTSDGVELVIRRTNATGHMLRFCNAIRLQAALLPPSAFLRQFLQSHSTWRQLLPDLLAVTARQSQKGLGIAVQETEEGNLYGLSSPLHMRNSMGDITIEAFGEVDALSPESVGLGSEYARQMGFDGEVDWSGSPPRRKKCKKKSKKKRKGGSRASKSPSTPTSKISSSSPSAASPGAMASPGGASGSSSCDEEDVDEEEEGECDVAAELSYD
;
A
#
# COMPACT_ATOMS: atom_id res chain seq x y z
N MET A 1 -34.13 29.23 2.11
CA MET A 1 -34.18 30.65 2.50
C MET A 1 -32.93 30.97 3.30
N ALA A 2 -31.89 31.44 2.61
CA ALA A 2 -30.77 32.23 3.12
C ALA A 2 -29.98 32.62 1.85
N ALA A 3 -30.11 33.88 1.45
CA ALA A 3 -29.48 34.43 0.26
C ALA A 3 -28.09 34.96 0.63
N VAL A 4 -27.07 34.57 -0.14
CA VAL A 4 -25.74 35.20 -0.09
C VAL A 4 -25.64 36.06 -1.34
N GLY A 5 -25.60 37.36 -1.11
CA GLY A 5 -25.52 38.39 -2.15
C GLY A 5 -24.09 38.54 -2.67
N GLU A 6 -23.98 38.56 -3.99
CA GLU A 6 -22.80 38.99 -4.72
C GLU A 6 -22.71 40.52 -4.67
N SER A 7 -21.67 41.06 -4.05
CA SER A 7 -21.32 42.49 -4.13
C SER A 7 -20.20 42.67 -5.14
N SER A 8 -20.55 43.13 -6.35
CA SER A 8 -19.60 43.63 -7.33
C SER A 8 -19.24 45.09 -7.01
N SER A 9 -17.97 45.35 -6.70
CA SER A 9 -17.44 46.71 -6.61
C SER A 9 -16.66 47.02 -7.88
N ALA A 10 -17.32 47.75 -8.79
CA ALA A 10 -16.68 48.36 -9.95
C ALA A 10 -15.87 49.59 -9.50
N SER A 11 -14.54 49.53 -9.59
CA SER A 11 -13.68 50.72 -9.52
C SER A 11 -13.30 51.17 -10.92
N ALA A 12 -13.81 52.34 -11.32
CA ALA A 12 -13.39 53.04 -12.52
C ALA A 12 -11.95 53.56 -12.35
N GLY A 13 -11.00 52.89 -13.02
CA GLY A 13 -9.61 53.33 -13.13
C GLY A 13 -9.38 54.06 -14.46
N ALA A 14 -8.80 55.25 -14.38
CA ALA A 14 -8.47 56.12 -15.49
C ALA A 14 -7.56 55.43 -16.53
N THR A 15 -7.94 55.49 -17.80
CA THR A 15 -7.11 55.16 -18.95
C THR A 15 -5.94 56.15 -19.06
N GLN A 16 -4.77 55.70 -18.64
CA GLN A 16 -3.50 56.35 -18.96
C GLN A 16 -2.97 55.68 -20.23
N GLU A 17 -2.89 56.43 -21.33
CA GLU A 17 -2.19 56.01 -22.56
C GLU A 17 -0.73 55.72 -22.21
N VAL A 18 -0.39 54.44 -22.15
CA VAL A 18 1.00 53.97 -22.10
C VAL A 18 1.50 53.92 -23.55
N VAL A 19 2.40 54.84 -23.87
CA VAL A 19 3.19 54.84 -25.11
C VAL A 19 3.96 53.52 -25.21
N PRO A 20 3.89 52.78 -26.33
CA PRO A 20 4.62 51.54 -26.49
C PRO A 20 6.12 51.85 -26.59
N ALA A 21 6.89 51.43 -25.58
CA ALA A 21 8.33 51.42 -25.66
C ALA A 21 8.79 50.40 -26.73
N GLU A 22 9.64 50.85 -27.65
CA GLU A 22 10.18 50.05 -28.76
C GLU A 22 10.96 48.81 -28.25
N ALA A 23 10.30 47.66 -28.17
CA ALA A 23 10.89 46.36 -27.87
C ALA A 23 11.50 45.67 -29.12
N GLY A 24 12.12 46.43 -30.03
CA GLY A 24 12.50 45.97 -31.37
C GLY A 24 13.84 45.22 -31.51
N GLY A 25 14.67 45.15 -30.46
CA GLY A 25 16.06 44.66 -30.58
C GLY A 25 16.33 43.23 -30.08
N GLY A 26 15.43 42.64 -29.29
CA GLY A 26 15.68 41.36 -28.60
C GLY A 26 15.47 40.11 -29.46
N GLY A 27 14.44 40.11 -30.31
CA GLY A 27 14.03 38.91 -31.06
C GLY A 27 15.11 38.35 -32.00
N GLY A 28 15.91 39.22 -32.62
CA GLY A 28 16.96 38.79 -33.54
C GLY A 28 18.07 37.97 -32.87
N LYS A 29 18.39 38.26 -31.60
CA LYS A 29 19.42 37.52 -30.86
C LYS A 29 18.93 36.13 -30.44
N ILE A 30 17.68 36.04 -29.99
CA ILE A 30 17.05 34.76 -29.61
C ILE A 30 16.97 33.85 -30.83
N GLN A 31 16.55 34.38 -31.99
CA GLN A 31 16.49 33.61 -33.23
C GLN A 31 17.88 33.11 -33.67
N GLN A 32 18.91 33.94 -33.57
CA GLN A 32 20.28 33.53 -33.91
C GLN A 32 20.79 32.39 -33.02
N ILE A 33 20.52 32.47 -31.70
CA ILE A 33 20.86 31.40 -30.75
C ILE A 33 20.10 30.12 -31.10
N ARG A 34 18.81 30.25 -31.40
CA ARG A 34 17.93 29.15 -31.78
C ARG A 34 18.40 28.44 -33.04
N ASP A 35 18.73 29.17 -34.10
CA ASP A 35 19.20 28.60 -35.36
C ASP A 35 20.51 27.82 -35.18
N MET A 36 21.42 28.35 -34.36
CA MET A 36 22.69 27.70 -34.05
C MET A 36 22.48 26.40 -33.24
N LEU A 37 21.65 26.46 -32.21
CA LEU A 37 21.29 25.28 -31.41
C LEU A 37 20.56 24.24 -32.26
N LEU A 38 19.66 24.65 -33.15
CA LEU A 38 18.96 23.76 -34.07
C LEU A 38 19.92 23.01 -34.99
N ARG A 39 20.94 23.70 -35.54
CA ARG A 39 22.00 23.03 -36.31
C ARG A 39 22.78 22.01 -35.48
N MET A 40 23.06 22.33 -34.22
CA MET A 40 23.73 21.41 -33.30
C MET A 40 22.87 20.18 -33.02
N PHE A 41 21.56 20.34 -32.77
CA PHE A 41 20.66 19.22 -32.47
C PHE A 41 20.28 18.38 -33.68
N ASN A 42 20.55 18.86 -34.89
CA ASN A 42 20.43 18.04 -36.10
C ASN A 42 21.62 17.06 -36.26
N LEU A 43 22.73 17.26 -35.53
CA LEU A 43 23.81 16.27 -35.46
C LEU A 43 23.35 15.01 -34.72
N GLU A 44 23.89 13.86 -35.12
CA GLU A 44 23.58 12.56 -34.50
C GLU A 44 23.97 12.53 -33.01
N GLU A 45 25.15 13.10 -32.68
CA GLU A 45 25.67 13.24 -31.32
C GLU A 45 25.98 14.72 -31.02
N PRO A 46 25.03 15.50 -30.48
CA PRO A 46 25.31 16.88 -30.09
C PRO A 46 26.30 16.90 -28.92
N LYS A 47 27.42 17.60 -29.08
CA LYS A 47 28.44 17.77 -28.04
C LYS A 47 28.65 19.24 -27.72
N ILE A 48 28.64 19.58 -26.44
CA ILE A 48 29.00 20.91 -25.95
C ILE A 48 30.52 21.01 -25.86
N THR A 49 31.10 21.98 -26.55
CA THR A 49 32.54 22.29 -26.47
C THR A 49 32.80 23.45 -25.51
N ASP A 50 34.04 23.55 -25.00
CA ASP A 50 34.42 24.65 -24.10
C ASP A 50 34.21 26.05 -24.70
N LYS A 51 34.31 26.16 -26.04
CA LYS A 51 34.05 27.41 -26.77
C LYS A 51 32.59 27.87 -26.65
N MET A 52 31.66 26.96 -26.35
CA MET A 52 30.24 27.25 -26.17
C MET A 52 29.89 27.71 -24.75
N ARG A 53 30.83 27.66 -23.80
CA ARG A 53 30.62 28.10 -22.40
C ARG A 53 30.00 29.50 -22.31
N GLY A 54 30.59 30.49 -22.98
CA GLY A 54 30.11 31.88 -22.94
C GLY A 54 28.75 32.07 -23.62
N LEU A 55 28.38 31.18 -24.55
CA LEU A 55 27.05 31.16 -25.14
C LEU A 55 26.04 30.56 -24.16
N LEU A 56 26.32 29.38 -23.61
CA LEU A 56 25.43 28.67 -22.70
C LEU A 56 25.07 29.50 -21.47
N MET A 57 26.02 30.28 -20.97
CA MET A 57 25.81 31.14 -19.80
C MET A 57 24.93 32.37 -20.06
N ARG A 58 24.45 32.60 -21.30
CA ARG A 58 23.49 33.67 -21.59
C ARG A 58 22.10 33.34 -21.01
N GLU A 59 21.36 34.36 -20.60
CA GLU A 59 20.07 34.21 -19.92
C GLU A 59 18.97 33.62 -20.81
N GLU A 60 19.08 33.81 -22.13
CA GLU A 60 18.08 33.37 -23.10
C GLU A 60 18.25 31.89 -23.47
N VAL A 61 19.42 31.30 -23.24
CA VAL A 61 19.72 29.92 -23.69
C VAL A 61 18.85 28.86 -23.00
N PRO A 62 18.61 28.88 -21.68
CA PRO A 62 17.68 27.96 -21.03
C PRO A 62 16.29 27.97 -21.68
N MET A 63 15.77 29.15 -22.02
CA MET A 63 14.48 29.31 -22.69
C MET A 63 14.48 28.63 -24.06
N VAL A 64 15.50 28.87 -24.87
CA VAL A 64 15.60 28.30 -26.22
C VAL A 64 15.81 26.78 -26.18
N LEU A 65 16.58 26.27 -25.21
CA LEU A 65 16.78 24.82 -25.05
C LEU A 65 15.48 24.13 -24.66
N VAL A 66 14.81 24.67 -23.64
CA VAL A 66 13.59 24.08 -23.09
C VAL A 66 12.40 24.24 -24.06
N SER A 67 12.36 25.28 -24.90
CA SER A 67 11.28 25.46 -25.89
C SER A 67 11.21 24.29 -26.89
N PHE A 68 12.32 23.61 -27.18
CA PHE A 68 12.29 22.39 -28.00
C PHE A 68 11.69 21.18 -27.26
N ILE A 69 11.66 21.19 -25.94
CA ILE A 69 11.01 20.16 -25.12
C ILE A 69 9.53 20.50 -24.93
N THR A 70 9.22 21.76 -24.60
CA THR A 70 7.88 22.19 -24.17
C THR A 70 6.97 22.67 -25.30
N MET A 71 7.49 23.20 -26.40
CA MET A 71 6.70 23.63 -27.56
C MET A 71 5.46 24.49 -27.23
N VAL A 72 5.64 25.60 -26.51
CA VAL A 72 4.54 26.53 -26.21
C VAL A 72 4.33 27.52 -27.39
N GLU A 73 3.26 27.29 -28.14
CA GLU A 73 2.49 28.12 -29.10
C GLU A 73 3.08 29.12 -30.12
N GLU A 74 4.33 29.60 -30.07
CA GLU A 74 4.81 30.49 -31.15
C GLU A 74 5.28 29.75 -32.43
N ASP A 75 5.49 28.43 -32.35
CA ASP A 75 5.97 27.59 -33.47
C ASP A 75 4.86 26.81 -34.21
N LEU A 76 3.61 26.93 -33.75
CA LEU A 76 2.53 26.00 -34.08
C LEU A 76 1.64 26.39 -35.26
N LYS A 77 1.81 27.58 -35.85
CA LYS A 77 1.00 28.04 -36.99
C LYS A 77 1.10 27.14 -38.24
N SER A 78 2.02 26.17 -38.25
CA SER A 78 2.20 25.22 -39.36
C SER A 78 1.85 23.76 -39.04
N ALA A 79 1.39 23.43 -37.83
CA ALA A 79 1.18 22.04 -37.39
C ALA A 79 -0.29 21.77 -37.00
N GLU A 80 -1.23 22.03 -37.92
CA GLU A 80 -2.61 21.60 -37.74
C GLU A 80 -2.72 20.07 -37.93
N GLY A 81 -3.14 19.34 -36.88
CA GLY A 81 -3.77 18.02 -37.07
C GLY A 81 -3.21 16.82 -36.31
N ILE A 82 -2.29 16.94 -35.37
CA ILE A 82 -1.71 15.77 -34.68
C ILE A 82 -1.94 15.87 -33.17
N GLY A 83 -2.55 14.84 -32.59
CA GLY A 83 -2.71 14.66 -31.13
C GLY A 83 -1.37 14.36 -30.45
N HIS A 84 -0.55 15.41 -30.27
CA HIS A 84 0.89 15.32 -30.05
C HIS A 84 1.40 14.96 -28.65
N ARG A 85 0.52 14.79 -27.64
CA ARG A 85 0.97 14.33 -26.31
C ARG A 85 1.23 12.83 -26.22
N GLN A 86 0.76 12.06 -27.19
CA GLN A 86 0.87 10.61 -27.15
C GLN A 86 2.25 10.16 -27.61
N ARG A 87 2.84 9.24 -26.84
CA ARG A 87 4.05 8.51 -27.24
C ARG A 87 3.80 7.88 -28.62
N PRO A 88 4.74 7.97 -29.57
CA PRO A 88 4.60 7.29 -30.85
C PRO A 88 4.33 5.80 -30.62
N LEU A 89 3.33 5.26 -31.33
CA LEU A 89 3.01 3.85 -31.26
C LEU A 89 4.20 3.01 -31.74
N PRO A 90 4.44 1.82 -31.17
CA PRO A 90 5.49 0.93 -31.66
C PRO A 90 5.40 0.73 -33.18
N GLY A 91 6.49 1.00 -33.90
CA GLY A 91 6.56 0.88 -35.37
C GLY A 91 6.24 2.17 -36.15
N THR A 92 5.87 3.26 -35.48
CA THR A 92 5.76 4.58 -36.11
C THR A 92 7.10 5.31 -36.09
N GLU A 93 7.48 5.96 -37.21
CA GLU A 93 8.69 6.77 -37.24
C GLU A 93 8.51 8.02 -36.36
N PRO A 94 9.46 8.32 -35.46
CA PRO A 94 9.37 9.50 -34.61
C PRO A 94 9.49 10.77 -35.45
N THR A 95 8.71 11.79 -35.10
CA THR A 95 8.78 13.08 -35.79
C THR A 95 10.15 13.73 -35.59
N GLU A 96 10.59 14.55 -36.55
CA GLU A 96 11.88 15.24 -36.47
C GLU A 96 11.99 16.11 -35.20
N TRP A 97 10.88 16.74 -34.79
CA TRP A 97 10.83 17.46 -33.52
C TRP A 97 11.06 16.53 -32.32
N LEU A 98 10.42 15.36 -32.27
CA LEU A 98 10.55 14.46 -31.13
C LEU A 98 12.00 13.95 -31.00
N ILE A 99 12.66 13.70 -32.14
CA ILE A 99 14.09 13.37 -32.19
C ILE A 99 14.94 14.52 -31.61
N ARG A 100 14.66 15.78 -31.99
CA ARG A 100 15.36 16.95 -31.44
C ARG A 100 15.11 17.11 -29.94
N SER A 101 13.85 16.99 -29.51
CA SER A 101 13.45 17.03 -28.10
C SER A 101 14.18 15.96 -27.28
N PHE A 102 14.27 14.73 -27.80
CA PHE A 102 15.02 13.63 -27.20
C PHE A 102 16.52 13.95 -27.08
N ARG A 103 17.14 14.43 -28.16
CA ARG A 103 18.58 14.81 -28.16
C ARG A 103 18.89 15.89 -27.12
N ILE A 104 18.00 16.85 -26.95
CA ILE A 104 18.15 17.92 -25.95
C ILE A 104 17.98 17.35 -24.54
N ALA A 105 16.96 16.53 -24.33
CA ALA A 105 16.75 15.87 -23.04
C ALA A 105 17.97 15.01 -22.66
N MET A 106 18.51 14.23 -23.59
CA MET A 106 19.74 13.45 -23.39
C MET A 106 20.97 14.34 -23.12
N LEU A 107 21.07 15.49 -23.77
CA LEU A 107 22.17 16.43 -23.53
C LEU A 107 22.08 17.05 -22.12
N LEU A 108 20.89 17.45 -21.68
CA LEU A 108 20.65 18.04 -20.36
C LEU A 108 20.74 17.00 -19.22
N ALA A 109 20.31 15.78 -19.50
CA ALA A 109 20.28 14.68 -18.54
C ALA A 109 21.45 13.69 -18.66
N SER A 110 22.45 13.99 -19.50
CA SER A 110 23.61 13.12 -19.80
C SER A 110 24.30 12.64 -18.52
N GLU A 111 24.42 11.33 -18.30
CA GLU A 111 24.99 10.74 -17.07
C GLU A 111 26.39 11.29 -16.73
N GLU A 112 27.19 11.57 -17.77
CA GLU A 112 28.53 12.16 -17.68
C GLU A 112 28.55 13.56 -18.35
N PRO A 113 27.97 14.59 -17.71
CA PRO A 113 27.94 15.92 -18.31
C PRO A 113 29.37 16.49 -18.38
N SER A 114 29.70 17.19 -19.46
CA SER A 114 30.97 17.93 -19.53
C SER A 114 31.04 18.98 -18.41
N PRO A 115 32.25 19.39 -17.95
CA PRO A 115 32.37 20.37 -16.86
C PRO A 115 31.64 21.68 -17.14
N VAL A 116 31.62 22.11 -18.41
CA VAL A 116 30.87 23.29 -18.86
C VAL A 116 29.36 23.09 -18.75
N MET A 117 28.87 21.90 -19.10
CA MET A 117 27.47 21.57 -18.96
C MET A 117 27.05 21.50 -17.49
N LEU A 118 27.87 20.88 -16.64
CA LEU A 118 27.58 20.78 -15.21
C LEU A 118 27.46 22.17 -14.58
N GLU A 119 28.39 23.08 -14.89
CA GLU A 119 28.35 24.48 -14.44
C GLU A 119 27.10 25.20 -14.95
N PHE A 120 26.72 24.98 -16.22
CA PHE A 120 25.50 25.56 -16.79
C PHE A 120 24.24 25.05 -16.08
N LEU A 121 24.10 23.73 -15.91
CA LEU A 121 22.95 23.12 -15.25
C LEU A 121 22.84 23.62 -13.81
N GLU A 122 23.96 23.67 -13.09
CA GLU A 122 24.01 24.16 -11.72
C GLU A 122 23.60 25.64 -11.62
N ALA A 123 24.10 26.49 -12.53
CA ALA A 123 23.82 27.92 -12.53
C ALA A 123 22.39 28.26 -13.00
N ARG A 124 21.76 27.37 -13.78
CA ARG A 124 20.46 27.61 -14.41
C ARG A 124 19.35 26.67 -13.94
N THR A 125 19.57 25.90 -12.87
CA THR A 125 18.63 24.88 -12.36
C THR A 125 17.21 25.43 -12.16
N GLU A 126 17.07 26.52 -11.39
CA GLU A 126 15.76 27.15 -11.11
C GLU A 126 15.04 27.57 -12.40
N ARG A 127 15.76 28.24 -13.31
CA ARG A 127 15.20 28.71 -14.57
C ARG A 127 14.78 27.56 -15.48
N LEU A 128 15.62 26.52 -15.57
CA LEU A 128 15.31 25.31 -16.34
C LEU A 128 14.07 24.61 -15.77
N LEU A 129 13.99 24.47 -14.44
CA LEU A 129 12.86 23.84 -13.77
C LEU A 129 11.55 24.58 -14.07
N SER A 130 11.50 25.89 -13.85
CA SER A 130 10.34 26.73 -14.17
C SER A 130 9.90 26.58 -15.62
N LEU A 131 10.83 26.60 -16.57
CA LEU A 131 10.52 26.48 -17.99
C LEU A 131 10.06 25.07 -18.37
N LEU A 132 10.66 24.01 -17.80
CA LEU A 132 10.32 22.62 -18.13
C LEU A 132 8.88 22.29 -17.75
N PHE A 133 8.38 22.86 -16.66
CA PHE A 133 6.99 22.68 -16.22
C PHE A 133 5.95 23.34 -17.14
N ASP A 134 6.38 24.21 -18.05
CA ASP A 134 5.50 24.72 -19.10
C ASP A 134 5.00 23.60 -20.04
N VAL A 135 5.64 22.42 -20.03
CA VAL A 135 5.16 21.23 -20.76
C VAL A 135 3.75 20.79 -20.34
N PHE A 136 3.35 21.10 -19.11
CA PHE A 136 2.05 20.67 -18.58
C PHE A 136 0.92 21.64 -18.91
N ARG A 137 1.24 22.85 -19.39
CA ARG A 137 0.24 23.84 -19.79
C ARG A 137 -0.64 23.27 -20.90
N PRO A 138 -1.96 23.54 -20.94
CA PRO A 138 -2.84 23.00 -21.98
C PRO A 138 -2.38 23.28 -23.42
N GLU A 139 -1.72 24.42 -23.63
CA GLU A 139 -1.21 24.89 -24.92
C GLU A 139 0.08 24.18 -25.36
N SER A 140 0.75 23.48 -24.43
CA SER A 140 1.94 22.72 -24.74
C SER A 140 1.61 21.43 -25.48
N ILE A 141 2.31 21.21 -26.58
CA ILE A 141 2.38 19.94 -27.30
C ILE A 141 3.71 19.20 -27.04
N GLY A 142 4.45 19.63 -26.03
CA GLY A 142 5.76 19.11 -25.69
C GLY A 142 5.72 17.69 -25.14
N SER A 143 6.90 17.07 -25.04
CA SER A 143 7.05 15.69 -24.54
C SER A 143 7.19 15.72 -23.02
N ILE A 144 6.12 15.36 -22.31
CA ILE A 144 6.13 15.18 -20.85
C ILE A 144 7.24 14.21 -20.40
N PRO A 145 7.44 13.04 -21.04
CA PRO A 145 8.53 12.13 -20.66
C PRO A 145 9.92 12.76 -20.75
N HIS A 146 10.19 13.57 -21.78
CA HIS A 146 11.48 14.25 -21.92
C HIS A 146 11.68 15.32 -20.84
N ALA A 147 10.64 16.09 -20.53
CA ALA A 147 10.69 17.08 -19.47
C ALA A 147 10.92 16.42 -18.11
N CYS A 148 10.14 15.40 -17.76
CA CYS A 148 10.29 14.64 -16.51
C CYS A 148 11.67 13.98 -16.40
N TYR A 149 12.23 13.46 -17.50
CA TYR A 149 13.58 12.89 -17.50
C TYR A 149 14.66 13.94 -17.16
N VAL A 150 14.55 15.15 -17.71
CA VAL A 150 15.46 16.25 -17.37
C VAL A 150 15.26 16.70 -15.92
N VAL A 151 14.03 16.84 -15.45
CA VAL A 151 13.72 17.21 -14.05
C VAL A 151 14.28 16.18 -13.08
N ASP A 152 14.09 14.90 -13.35
CA ASP A 152 14.62 13.79 -12.56
C ASP A 152 16.16 13.78 -12.52
N SER A 153 16.81 14.07 -13.65
CA SER A 153 18.27 14.23 -13.70
C SER A 153 18.75 15.44 -12.89
N LEU A 154 18.06 16.58 -12.97
CA LEU A 154 18.35 17.76 -12.16
C LEU A 154 18.17 17.46 -10.66
N LEU A 155 17.11 16.74 -10.30
CA LEU A 155 16.81 16.35 -8.92
C LEU A 155 17.90 15.44 -8.35
N ARG A 156 18.38 14.46 -9.11
CA ARG A 156 19.48 13.59 -8.66
C ARG A 156 20.83 14.32 -8.50
N ARG A 157 21.09 15.36 -9.31
CA ARG A 157 22.36 16.10 -9.28
C ARG A 157 22.38 17.26 -8.29
N PHE A 158 21.27 17.98 -8.21
CA PHE A 158 21.15 19.21 -7.43
C PHE A 158 19.88 19.18 -6.56
N PRO A 159 19.69 18.15 -5.72
CA PRO A 159 18.44 17.92 -4.99
C PRO A 159 18.07 19.11 -4.10
N ASP A 160 19.05 19.68 -3.39
CA ASP A 160 18.86 20.88 -2.56
C ASP A 160 18.36 22.08 -3.37
N LYS A 161 18.95 22.36 -4.55
CA LYS A 161 18.56 23.51 -5.39
C LYS A 161 17.19 23.32 -6.01
N VAL A 162 16.89 22.11 -6.50
CA VAL A 162 15.59 21.79 -7.10
C VAL A 162 14.49 21.91 -6.05
N LEU A 163 14.66 21.28 -4.88
CA LEU A 163 13.63 21.31 -3.84
C LEU A 163 13.51 22.67 -3.15
N ALA A 164 14.60 23.43 -2.98
CA ALA A 164 14.52 24.81 -2.50
C ALA A 164 13.74 25.69 -3.50
N CYS A 165 14.04 25.59 -4.79
CA CYS A 165 13.30 26.30 -5.84
C CYS A 165 11.81 25.94 -5.81
N ILE A 166 11.46 24.66 -5.65
CA ILE A 166 10.07 24.24 -5.51
C ILE A 166 9.48 24.83 -4.24
N ALA A 167 10.12 24.70 -3.07
CA ALA A 167 9.56 25.12 -1.79
C ALA A 167 9.39 26.65 -1.64
N GLU A 168 10.26 27.44 -2.29
CA GLU A 168 10.30 28.91 -2.20
C GLU A 168 9.42 29.62 -3.25
N ALA A 169 8.90 28.89 -4.24
CA ALA A 169 8.01 29.47 -5.25
C ALA A 169 6.70 30.02 -4.64
N ALA A 170 6.09 31.02 -5.29
CA ALA A 170 4.89 31.68 -4.79
C ALA A 170 3.67 30.75 -4.66
N ASP A 171 3.54 29.81 -5.59
CA ASP A 171 2.59 28.68 -5.52
C ASP A 171 3.35 27.38 -5.82
N PRO A 172 4.07 26.85 -4.83
CA PRO A 172 5.03 25.78 -5.04
C PRO A 172 4.34 24.49 -5.45
N MET A 173 3.19 24.22 -4.83
CA MET A 173 2.46 22.98 -5.05
C MET A 173 1.58 23.06 -6.29
N GLY A 174 0.91 24.19 -6.56
CA GLY A 174 0.12 24.35 -7.77
C GLY A 174 0.97 24.41 -9.04
N THR A 175 2.16 25.00 -8.98
CA THR A 175 3.05 25.12 -10.14
C THR A 175 3.77 23.81 -10.48
N PHE A 176 4.26 23.08 -9.47
CA PHE A 176 5.14 21.92 -9.70
C PHE A 176 4.49 20.58 -9.37
N ILE A 177 3.68 20.48 -8.31
CA ILE A 177 3.19 19.18 -7.85
C ILE A 177 1.84 18.84 -8.49
N ALA A 178 0.91 19.80 -8.57
CA ALA A 178 -0.41 19.59 -9.16
C ALA A 178 -0.35 19.07 -10.61
N PRO A 179 0.51 19.61 -11.51
CA PRO A 179 0.57 19.13 -12.88
C PRO A 179 1.11 17.70 -12.99
N LEU A 180 2.06 17.31 -12.13
CA LEU A 180 2.53 15.91 -12.04
C LEU A 180 1.42 14.98 -11.59
N LEU A 181 0.60 15.41 -10.62
CA LEU A 181 -0.54 14.64 -10.14
C LEU A 181 -1.65 14.52 -11.20
N ASP A 182 -1.96 15.59 -11.91
CA ASP A 182 -3.01 15.58 -12.95
C ASP A 182 -2.60 14.75 -14.18
N ASN A 183 -1.30 14.46 -14.34
CA ASN A 183 -0.76 13.61 -15.39
C ASN A 183 -0.09 12.34 -14.83
N CYS A 184 -0.50 11.86 -13.65
CA CYS A 184 0.16 10.71 -12.99
C CYS A 184 -0.09 9.37 -13.70
N CYS A 185 -1.02 9.33 -14.66
CA CYS A 185 -1.16 8.19 -15.59
C CYS A 185 0.09 7.98 -16.44
N GLU A 186 0.87 9.04 -16.69
CA GLU A 186 2.20 8.94 -17.30
C GLU A 186 3.20 8.43 -16.24
N PRO A 187 3.84 7.26 -16.44
CA PRO A 187 4.74 6.67 -15.43
C PRO A 187 5.88 7.61 -15.02
N CYS A 188 6.36 8.43 -15.95
CA CYS A 188 7.43 9.41 -15.68
C CYS A 188 7.02 10.47 -14.65
N CYS A 189 5.78 10.97 -14.70
CA CYS A 189 5.27 11.94 -13.71
C CYS A 189 5.22 11.33 -12.31
N ARG A 190 4.72 10.09 -12.22
CA ARG A 190 4.68 9.33 -10.96
C ARG A 190 6.09 9.12 -10.41
N THR A 191 7.02 8.65 -11.24
CA THR A 191 8.42 8.43 -10.82
C THR A 191 9.10 9.72 -10.39
N THR A 192 8.94 10.82 -11.14
CA THR A 192 9.49 12.12 -10.76
C THR A 192 8.96 12.58 -9.39
N LEU A 193 7.64 12.45 -9.16
CA LEU A 193 7.05 12.82 -7.87
C LEU A 193 7.56 11.94 -6.71
N LEU A 194 7.61 10.62 -6.91
CA LEU A 194 8.16 9.70 -5.91
C LEU A 194 9.65 9.98 -5.64
N THR A 195 10.43 10.35 -6.66
CA THR A 195 11.84 10.74 -6.49
C THR A 195 11.96 12.03 -5.68
N MET A 196 11.05 13.01 -5.87
CA MET A 196 11.02 14.22 -5.05
C MET A 196 10.74 13.90 -3.57
N LEU A 197 9.88 12.92 -3.29
CA LEU A 197 9.59 12.47 -1.92
C LEU A 197 10.75 11.66 -1.31
N ALA A 198 11.42 10.84 -2.11
CA ALA A 198 12.51 9.95 -1.68
C ALA A 198 13.92 10.58 -1.77
N SER A 199 14.01 11.89 -2.03
CA SER A 199 15.29 12.55 -2.26
C SER A 199 16.15 12.56 -0.97
N ASP A 200 17.25 11.82 -0.99
CA ASP A 200 18.32 11.84 0.00
C ASP A 200 19.69 11.73 -0.72
N PRO A 201 20.78 12.34 -0.20
CA PRO A 201 20.84 13.19 0.99
C PRO A 201 20.44 14.65 0.69
N LEU A 202 19.63 15.23 1.56
CA LEU A 202 19.26 16.65 1.54
C LEU A 202 19.74 17.35 2.81
N SER A 203 19.96 18.65 2.74
CA SER A 203 20.04 19.44 3.98
C SER A 203 18.70 19.35 4.74
N SER A 204 18.77 19.14 6.05
CA SER A 204 17.57 18.96 6.89
C SER A 204 16.59 20.13 6.80
N THR A 205 17.11 21.35 6.60
CA THR A 205 16.29 22.57 6.47
C THR A 205 15.48 22.58 5.17
N ILE A 206 16.10 22.25 4.03
CA ILE A 206 15.41 22.22 2.73
C ILE A 206 14.37 21.10 2.71
N LYS A 207 14.74 19.89 3.16
CA LYS A 207 13.83 18.74 3.24
C LYS A 207 12.61 19.07 4.10
N TRP A 208 12.81 19.70 5.25
CA TRP A 208 11.72 20.09 6.15
C TRP A 208 10.82 21.18 5.57
N ASN A 209 11.38 22.22 4.94
CA ASN A 209 10.59 23.27 4.30
C ASN A 209 9.74 22.71 3.16
N PHE A 210 10.31 21.84 2.33
CA PHE A 210 9.57 21.16 1.26
C PHE A 210 8.44 20.28 1.81
N ALA A 211 8.72 19.45 2.81
CA ALA A 211 7.69 18.62 3.46
C ALA A 211 6.61 19.45 4.14
N ARG A 212 6.95 20.59 4.72
CA ARG A 212 5.98 21.52 5.30
C ARG A 212 5.03 22.08 4.24
N SER A 213 5.56 22.49 3.09
CA SER A 213 4.73 22.97 1.97
C SER A 213 3.80 21.87 1.44
N LEU A 214 4.28 20.63 1.30
CA LEU A 214 3.45 19.47 0.92
C LEU A 214 2.36 19.17 1.96
N SER A 215 2.69 19.24 3.25
CA SER A 215 1.76 19.01 4.35
C SER A 215 0.66 20.07 4.39
N GLN A 216 1.00 21.35 4.26
CA GLN A 216 0.05 22.46 4.20
C GLN A 216 -0.91 22.33 3.02
N TRP A 217 -0.42 21.85 1.88
CA TRP A 217 -1.23 21.60 0.70
C TRP A 217 -2.02 20.28 0.76
N LYS A 218 -1.82 19.49 1.83
CA LYS A 218 -2.46 18.19 2.07
C LYS A 218 -2.23 17.22 0.89
N LEU A 219 -0.97 17.00 0.51
CA LEU A 219 -0.57 16.16 -0.63
C LEU A 219 -1.39 14.86 -0.78
N LEU A 220 -1.53 14.06 0.29
CA LEU A 220 -2.27 12.79 0.22
C LEU A 220 -3.77 13.00 -0.08
N VAL A 221 -4.38 14.06 0.44
CA VAL A 221 -5.78 14.42 0.13
C VAL A 221 -5.90 14.78 -1.35
N GLN A 222 -4.93 15.52 -1.89
CA GLN A 222 -4.89 15.87 -3.31
C GLN A 222 -4.74 14.64 -4.21
N MET A 223 -3.94 13.66 -3.81
CA MET A 223 -3.81 12.39 -4.53
C MET A 223 -5.11 11.59 -4.48
N ALA A 224 -5.74 11.47 -3.30
CA ALA A 224 -6.99 10.74 -3.12
C ALA A 224 -8.18 11.36 -3.90
N ASP A 225 -8.26 12.69 -3.98
CA ASP A 225 -9.27 13.39 -4.78
C ASP A 225 -9.27 12.93 -6.25
N ARG A 226 -8.09 12.67 -6.81
CA ARG A 226 -7.92 12.26 -8.22
C ARG A 226 -8.36 10.83 -8.50
N ILE A 227 -8.39 9.97 -7.49
CA ILE A 227 -8.96 8.62 -7.58
C ILE A 227 -10.46 8.71 -7.90
N SER A 228 -11.13 9.71 -7.34
CA SER A 228 -12.60 9.78 -7.33
C SER A 228 -13.17 11.02 -8.03
N ARG A 229 -12.35 11.70 -8.84
CA ARG A 229 -12.77 12.89 -9.59
C ARG A 229 -13.72 12.46 -10.71
N PRO A 230 -14.94 13.03 -10.83
CA PRO A 230 -15.92 12.60 -11.84
C PRO A 230 -15.45 12.72 -13.30
N VAL A 231 -14.48 13.61 -13.56
CA VAL A 231 -13.92 13.86 -14.89
C VAL A 231 -12.64 13.05 -15.15
N ALA A 232 -12.12 12.33 -14.13
CA ALA A 232 -10.92 11.52 -14.31
C ALA A 232 -11.21 10.27 -15.15
N SER A 233 -10.30 9.95 -16.06
CA SER A 233 -10.32 8.65 -16.73
C SER A 233 -10.07 7.52 -15.71
N ALA A 234 -10.57 6.31 -16.00
CA ALA A 234 -10.26 5.13 -15.20
C ALA A 234 -8.74 4.89 -15.08
N GLU A 235 -7.97 5.21 -16.12
CA GLU A 235 -6.50 5.15 -16.10
C GLU A 235 -5.89 6.12 -15.09
N LEU A 236 -6.38 7.36 -15.04
CA LEU A 236 -5.93 8.36 -14.07
C LEU A 236 -6.28 7.94 -12.63
N SER A 237 -7.49 7.43 -12.41
CA SER A 237 -7.91 6.90 -11.10
C SER A 237 -6.97 5.79 -10.62
N SER A 238 -6.71 4.81 -11.49
CA SER A 238 -5.86 3.66 -11.14
C SER A 238 -4.42 4.09 -10.88
N ALA A 239 -3.89 5.01 -11.70
CA ALA A 239 -2.56 5.56 -11.50
C ALA A 239 -2.45 6.40 -10.21
N ALA A 240 -3.48 7.19 -9.87
CA ALA A 240 -3.54 7.95 -8.64
C ALA A 240 -3.60 7.02 -7.41
N ALA A 241 -4.40 5.95 -7.47
CA ALA A 241 -4.49 4.94 -6.42
C ALA A 241 -3.14 4.24 -6.19
N ALA A 242 -2.46 3.85 -7.26
CA ALA A 242 -1.11 3.28 -7.18
C ALA A 242 -0.11 4.29 -6.59
N LEU A 243 -0.16 5.55 -7.03
CA LEU A 243 0.70 6.61 -6.52
C LEU A 243 0.48 6.87 -5.02
N VAL A 244 -0.76 6.82 -4.50
CA VAL A 244 -1.02 6.90 -3.05
C VAL A 244 -0.33 5.75 -2.33
N CYS A 245 -0.47 4.52 -2.81
CA CYS A 245 0.17 3.36 -2.20
C CYS A 245 1.70 3.48 -2.22
N ASP A 246 2.30 3.81 -3.37
CA ASP A 246 3.75 3.98 -3.53
C ASP A 246 4.28 5.10 -2.62
N ALA A 247 3.56 6.23 -2.53
CA ALA A 247 3.94 7.33 -1.65
C ALA A 247 3.85 6.93 -0.17
N VAL A 248 2.84 6.15 0.22
CA VAL A 248 2.72 5.64 1.59
C VAL A 248 3.85 4.69 1.93
N ASP A 249 4.24 3.77 1.03
CA ASP A 249 5.40 2.89 1.25
C ASP A 249 6.69 3.69 1.49
N LEU A 250 6.94 4.71 0.67
CA LEU A 250 8.12 5.58 0.84
C LEU A 250 8.08 6.37 2.15
N LEU A 251 6.95 7.01 2.45
CA LEU A 251 6.79 7.84 3.65
C LEU A 251 6.76 7.01 4.92
N ALA A 252 6.29 5.76 4.88
CA ALA A 252 6.29 4.85 6.02
C ALA A 252 7.73 4.48 6.47
N LEU A 253 8.69 4.53 5.55
CA LEU A 253 10.11 4.28 5.81
C LEU A 253 10.87 5.55 6.25
N ASP A 254 10.40 6.75 5.89
CA ASP A 254 11.09 8.01 6.15
C ASP A 254 10.84 8.54 7.58
N MET A 255 11.83 8.36 8.46
CA MET A 255 11.81 8.81 9.86
C MET A 255 11.78 10.35 10.04
N THR A 256 12.09 11.12 8.99
CA THR A 256 12.25 12.58 9.07
C THR A 256 10.98 13.33 8.69
N ILE A 257 10.39 13.00 7.55
CA ILE A 257 9.21 13.70 7.01
C ILE A 257 7.98 12.80 6.90
N GLY A 258 8.17 11.48 6.97
CA GLY A 258 7.11 10.50 6.84
C GLY A 258 5.98 10.73 7.83
N GLN A 259 6.31 10.88 9.11
CA GLN A 259 5.33 11.13 10.16
C GLN A 259 4.47 12.39 9.88
N LEU A 260 5.08 13.47 9.38
CA LEU A 260 4.38 14.72 9.07
C LEU A 260 3.44 14.57 7.86
N LEU A 261 3.91 13.93 6.80
CA LEU A 261 3.17 13.81 5.55
C LEU A 261 2.07 12.74 5.59
N LEU A 262 2.18 11.77 6.49
CA LEU A 262 1.16 10.73 6.71
C LEU A 262 0.01 11.18 7.62
N GLN A 263 0.16 12.27 8.41
CA GLN A 263 -0.90 12.78 9.30
C GLN A 263 -2.30 12.89 8.67
N PRO A 264 -2.47 13.30 7.39
CA PRO A 264 -3.79 13.37 6.78
C PRO A 264 -4.59 12.06 6.82
N ILE A 265 -3.93 10.89 6.91
CA ILE A 265 -4.62 9.60 7.01
C ILE A 265 -5.41 9.48 8.32
N GLY A 266 -4.88 10.00 9.43
CA GLY A 266 -5.54 9.95 10.73
C GLY A 266 -6.41 11.18 11.05
N TYR A 267 -6.07 12.35 10.51
CA TYR A 267 -6.63 13.63 10.96
C TYR A 267 -7.44 14.40 9.92
N CYS A 268 -7.36 14.04 8.63
CA CYS A 268 -8.15 14.68 7.58
C CYS A 268 -9.28 13.74 7.12
N PRO A 269 -10.55 13.97 7.55
CA PRO A 269 -11.68 13.15 7.11
C PRO A 269 -11.84 13.17 5.58
N GLU A 270 -11.40 14.24 4.91
CA GLU A 270 -11.45 14.37 3.46
C GLU A 270 -10.66 13.27 2.73
N LEU A 271 -9.67 12.65 3.39
CA LEU A 271 -8.95 11.50 2.84
C LEU A 271 -9.74 10.20 3.00
N VAL A 272 -9.87 9.70 4.23
CA VAL A 272 -10.41 8.36 4.50
C VAL A 272 -11.92 8.32 4.33
N ASP A 273 -12.65 9.26 4.96
CA ASP A 273 -14.10 9.35 4.81
C ASP A 273 -14.45 9.76 3.37
N GLY A 274 -13.62 10.60 2.74
CA GLY A 274 -13.70 10.91 1.31
C GLY A 274 -13.67 9.66 0.43
N LEU A 275 -12.62 8.83 0.54
CA LEU A 275 -12.52 7.57 -0.19
C LEU A 275 -13.70 6.63 0.11
N LEU A 276 -14.14 6.53 1.37
CA LEU A 276 -15.27 5.69 1.76
C LEU A 276 -16.59 6.14 1.15
N VAL A 277 -16.90 7.44 1.19
CA VAL A 277 -18.08 8.01 0.54
C VAL A 277 -18.08 7.65 -0.95
N LYS A 278 -16.91 7.67 -1.59
CA LYS A 278 -16.75 7.36 -3.01
C LYS A 278 -16.91 5.88 -3.31
N VAL A 279 -16.42 4.98 -2.44
CA VAL A 279 -16.71 3.54 -2.54
C VAL A 279 -18.23 3.27 -2.48
N LEU A 280 -18.95 4.01 -1.65
CA LEU A 280 -20.39 3.88 -1.44
C LEU A 280 -21.23 4.56 -2.54
N ASP A 281 -20.69 5.55 -3.23
CA ASP A 281 -21.38 6.33 -4.25
C ASP A 281 -21.59 5.52 -5.54
N THR A 282 -22.85 5.21 -5.85
CA THR A 282 -23.23 4.45 -7.05
C THR A 282 -23.24 5.30 -8.32
N SER A 283 -23.10 6.63 -8.22
CA SER A 283 -23.03 7.53 -9.38
C SER A 283 -21.64 7.59 -10.04
N ILE A 284 -20.63 7.06 -9.35
CA ILE A 284 -19.23 7.06 -9.76
C ILE A 284 -18.92 5.79 -10.56
N GLU A 285 -17.95 5.89 -11.49
CA GLU A 285 -17.51 4.75 -12.28
C GLU A 285 -17.04 3.59 -11.39
N TYR A 286 -17.38 2.37 -11.80
CA TYR A 286 -17.13 1.17 -11.02
C TYR A 286 -15.63 0.97 -10.73
N GLU A 287 -14.77 1.23 -11.71
CA GLU A 287 -13.32 1.13 -11.61
C GLU A 287 -12.76 2.08 -10.53
N GLN A 288 -13.25 3.32 -10.48
CA GLN A 288 -12.85 4.31 -9.47
C GLN A 288 -13.22 3.87 -8.06
N ARG A 289 -14.40 3.25 -7.88
CA ARG A 289 -14.85 2.69 -6.60
C ARG A 289 -13.97 1.51 -6.17
N VAL A 290 -13.58 0.66 -7.11
CA VAL A 290 -12.65 -0.46 -6.86
C VAL A 290 -11.28 0.06 -6.44
N ASP A 291 -10.76 1.07 -7.13
CA ASP A 291 -9.45 1.68 -6.83
C ASP A 291 -9.47 2.35 -5.45
N ALA A 292 -10.50 3.14 -5.13
CA ALA A 292 -10.66 3.74 -3.80
C ALA A 292 -10.72 2.66 -2.68
N SER A 293 -11.45 1.57 -2.92
CA SER A 293 -11.54 0.46 -1.97
C SER A 293 -10.20 -0.29 -1.80
N ARG A 294 -9.43 -0.46 -2.89
CA ARG A 294 -8.08 -1.05 -2.84
C ARG A 294 -7.10 -0.17 -2.08
N THR A 295 -7.12 1.14 -2.31
CA THR A 295 -6.30 2.11 -1.56
C THR A 295 -6.62 2.03 -0.07
N LEU A 296 -7.89 1.98 0.33
CA LEU A 296 -8.28 1.82 1.74
C LEU A 296 -7.79 0.49 2.34
N SER A 297 -7.97 -0.63 1.62
CA SER A 297 -7.47 -1.95 2.08
C SER A 297 -5.95 -1.94 2.26
N TYR A 298 -5.23 -1.30 1.33
CA TYR A 298 -3.79 -1.16 1.41
C TYR A 298 -3.35 -0.30 2.61
N LEU A 299 -4.02 0.83 2.88
CA LEU A 299 -3.74 1.66 4.05
C LEU A 299 -3.94 0.88 5.37
N VAL A 300 -4.99 0.06 5.46
CA VAL A 300 -5.26 -0.78 6.63
C VAL A 300 -4.17 -1.84 6.82
N GLU A 301 -3.81 -2.55 5.74
CA GLU A 301 -2.75 -3.56 5.79
C GLU A 301 -1.42 -2.94 6.22
N LYS A 302 -1.06 -1.78 5.66
CA LYS A 302 0.18 -1.10 5.99
C LYS A 302 0.20 -0.48 7.38
N ALA A 303 -0.91 0.06 7.87
CA ALA A 303 -0.96 0.63 9.22
C ALA A 303 -0.83 -0.44 10.32
N ALA A 304 -1.17 -1.69 10.01
CA ALA A 304 -1.09 -2.81 10.95
C ALA A 304 0.34 -3.29 11.25
N GLU A 305 1.29 -2.98 10.35
CA GLU A 305 2.68 -3.44 10.49
C GLU A 305 3.43 -2.48 11.41
N GLU A 306 3.87 -2.93 12.59
CA GLU A 306 4.64 -2.09 13.53
C GLU A 306 6.02 -1.72 12.97
N THR A 307 6.65 -2.66 12.28
CA THR A 307 7.98 -2.49 11.66
C THR A 307 7.95 -2.96 10.20
N ILE A 308 8.77 -2.32 9.37
CA ILE A 308 8.96 -2.67 7.96
C ILE A 308 10.32 -3.34 7.81
N THR A 309 10.32 -4.53 7.23
CA THR A 309 11.55 -5.24 6.89
C THR A 309 12.14 -4.67 5.60
N LEU A 310 13.36 -4.13 5.70
CA LEU A 310 14.11 -3.65 4.55
C LEU A 310 14.65 -4.82 3.74
N PRO A 311 14.76 -4.68 2.40
CA PRO A 311 15.42 -5.68 1.57
C PRO A 311 16.87 -5.88 2.06
N VAL A 312 17.23 -7.15 2.28
CA VAL A 312 18.54 -7.54 2.76
C VAL A 312 19.51 -7.58 1.58
N GLU A 313 20.52 -6.71 1.58
CA GLU A 313 21.57 -6.71 0.53
C GLU A 313 22.52 -7.92 0.65
N ASP A 314 22.71 -8.44 1.86
CA ASP A 314 23.60 -9.57 2.13
C ASP A 314 22.87 -10.71 2.85
N MET A 315 22.73 -11.86 2.17
CA MET A 315 22.01 -13.06 2.64
C MET A 315 22.49 -13.58 4.01
N ALA A 316 23.66 -13.16 4.47
CA ALA A 316 24.21 -13.53 5.77
C ALA A 316 23.76 -12.64 6.95
N SER A 317 23.07 -11.51 6.68
CA SER A 317 22.66 -10.56 7.72
C SER A 317 21.22 -10.76 8.17
N GLU A 318 20.96 -10.55 9.46
CA GLU A 318 19.60 -10.49 9.98
C GLU A 318 18.81 -9.36 9.27
N PRO A 319 17.52 -9.59 8.95
CA PRO A 319 16.72 -8.59 8.25
C PRO A 319 16.69 -7.28 9.04
N ASN A 320 17.19 -6.21 8.44
CA ASN A 320 17.11 -4.89 9.04
C ASN A 320 15.65 -4.44 9.06
N THR A 321 15.14 -4.06 10.24
CA THR A 321 13.76 -3.60 10.41
C THR A 321 13.76 -2.14 10.84
N VAL A 322 12.84 -1.37 10.27
CA VAL A 322 12.65 0.04 10.62
C VAL A 322 11.24 0.29 11.15
N PRO A 323 11.05 1.21 12.12
CA PRO A 323 9.71 1.54 12.62
C PRO A 323 8.80 2.07 11.51
N ASN A 324 7.60 1.52 11.40
CA ASN A 324 6.63 2.01 10.42
C ASN A 324 6.00 3.33 10.88
N GLN A 325 6.25 4.42 10.16
CA GLN A 325 5.70 5.73 10.53
C GLN A 325 4.17 5.78 10.46
N LEU A 326 3.54 4.95 9.62
CA LEU A 326 2.09 4.87 9.48
C LEU A 326 1.40 4.20 10.68
N HIS A 327 2.09 3.28 11.37
CA HIS A 327 1.51 2.50 12.48
C HIS A 327 0.95 3.40 13.59
N SER A 328 1.61 4.54 13.85
CA SER A 328 1.16 5.54 14.82
C SER A 328 -0.26 6.09 14.56
N LEU A 329 -0.75 5.98 13.32
CA LEU A 329 -2.07 6.47 12.88
C LEU A 329 -3.13 5.37 12.80
N GLU A 330 -2.78 4.11 13.11
CA GLU A 330 -3.68 2.95 13.00
C GLU A 330 -5.00 3.19 13.72
N THR A 331 -4.97 3.56 15.01
CA THR A 331 -6.19 3.74 15.80
C THR A 331 -7.14 4.78 15.19
N LEU A 332 -6.60 5.87 14.61
CA LEU A 332 -7.38 6.93 13.98
C LEU A 332 -7.97 6.50 12.63
N LEU A 333 -7.15 5.87 11.77
CA LEU A 333 -7.60 5.31 10.49
C LEU A 333 -8.78 4.35 10.70
N PHE A 334 -8.68 3.48 11.70
CA PHE A 334 -9.73 2.52 12.01
C PHE A 334 -10.98 3.18 12.59
N ALA A 335 -10.83 4.26 13.37
CA ALA A 335 -11.97 5.04 13.85
C ALA A 335 -12.78 5.63 12.68
N HIS A 336 -12.14 6.09 11.61
CA HIS A 336 -12.81 6.52 10.38
C HIS A 336 -13.57 5.36 9.70
N LEU A 337 -12.88 4.23 9.47
CA LEU A 337 -13.48 3.07 8.81
C LEU A 337 -14.69 2.50 9.55
N ARG A 338 -14.64 2.45 10.89
CA ARG A 338 -15.75 1.96 11.73
C ARG A 338 -17.05 2.72 11.51
N LYS A 339 -16.98 4.05 11.29
CA LYS A 339 -18.17 4.88 11.03
C LYS A 339 -18.96 4.42 9.79
N HIS A 340 -18.26 3.84 8.82
CA HIS A 340 -18.82 3.42 7.53
C HIS A 340 -18.98 1.90 7.39
N LEU A 341 -18.59 1.11 8.39
CA LEU A 341 -18.58 -0.35 8.29
C LEU A 341 -19.96 -0.93 7.96
N THR A 342 -21.02 -0.41 8.58
CA THR A 342 -22.40 -0.84 8.27
C THR A 342 -22.77 -0.56 6.82
N SER A 343 -22.39 0.61 6.27
CA SER A 343 -22.66 0.96 4.87
C SER A 343 -21.86 0.08 3.89
N LEU A 344 -20.60 -0.24 4.21
CA LEU A 344 -19.78 -1.16 3.43
C LEU A 344 -20.40 -2.56 3.38
N VAL A 345 -20.94 -3.03 4.50
CA VAL A 345 -21.65 -4.31 4.57
C VAL A 345 -22.90 -4.29 3.70
N MET A 346 -23.69 -3.21 3.71
CA MET A 346 -24.88 -3.11 2.86
C MET A 346 -24.54 -3.21 1.37
N LEU A 347 -23.37 -2.71 0.95
CA LEU A 347 -22.90 -2.85 -0.43
C LEU A 347 -22.64 -4.32 -0.83
N LEU A 348 -22.35 -5.20 0.13
CA LEU A 348 -22.26 -6.63 -0.12
C LEU A 348 -23.63 -7.22 -0.50
N SER A 349 -24.74 -6.66 -0.01
CA SER A 349 -26.12 -7.08 -0.33
C SER A 349 -26.63 -6.54 -1.67
N ASP A 350 -26.37 -5.27 -1.97
CA ASP A 350 -27.12 -4.49 -2.98
C ASP A 350 -26.94 -4.93 -4.45
N GLY A 351 -26.01 -5.84 -4.73
CA GLY A 351 -25.80 -6.36 -6.09
C GLY A 351 -26.98 -7.11 -6.71
N GLU A 352 -28.03 -7.45 -5.95
CA GLU A 352 -29.27 -8.03 -6.52
C GLU A 352 -30.25 -6.98 -7.06
N GLN A 353 -30.35 -5.78 -6.45
CA GLN A 353 -31.34 -4.78 -6.87
C GLN A 353 -30.89 -3.99 -8.11
N GLY A 354 -29.60 -3.63 -8.19
CA GLY A 354 -29.04 -2.98 -9.38
C GLY A 354 -29.08 -3.89 -10.63
N PHE A 355 -28.86 -5.19 -10.46
CA PHE A 355 -28.97 -6.16 -11.56
C PHE A 355 -30.43 -6.38 -12.01
N ALA A 356 -31.38 -6.40 -11.08
CA ALA A 356 -32.79 -6.61 -11.39
C ALA A 356 -33.40 -5.44 -12.17
N GLU A 357 -33.02 -4.19 -11.89
CA GLU A 357 -33.50 -3.03 -12.66
C GLU A 357 -32.88 -2.98 -14.07
N VAL A 358 -31.57 -3.22 -14.20
CA VAL A 358 -30.91 -3.29 -15.52
C VAL A 358 -31.46 -4.43 -16.37
N ALA A 359 -31.73 -5.60 -15.78
CA ALA A 359 -32.35 -6.73 -16.48
C ALA A 359 -33.82 -6.47 -16.87
N LYS A 360 -34.58 -5.69 -16.08
CA LYS A 360 -35.97 -5.33 -16.38
C LYS A 360 -36.10 -4.28 -17.49
N THR A 361 -35.08 -3.43 -17.68
CA THR A 361 -35.09 -2.39 -18.72
C THR A 361 -34.72 -2.88 -20.12
N SER A 362 -34.33 -4.14 -20.31
CA SER A 362 -34.11 -4.71 -21.66
C SER A 362 -34.53 -6.19 -21.78
N PRO A 363 -35.84 -6.51 -21.85
CA PRO A 363 -36.31 -7.90 -21.91
C PRO A 363 -36.31 -8.51 -23.32
N SER A 364 -36.02 -7.76 -24.39
CA SER A 364 -36.44 -8.18 -25.74
C SER A 364 -35.37 -8.74 -26.69
N LYS A 365 -34.10 -8.93 -26.32
CA LYS A 365 -33.08 -9.51 -27.25
C LYS A 365 -32.00 -10.40 -26.62
N ILE A 366 -32.34 -11.23 -25.62
CA ILE A 366 -31.43 -12.30 -25.15
C ILE A 366 -32.04 -13.65 -25.49
N SER A 367 -32.15 -13.93 -26.78
CA SER A 367 -32.15 -15.30 -27.28
C SER A 367 -31.26 -15.34 -28.50
N ARG A 368 -30.15 -16.08 -28.39
CA ARG A 368 -29.07 -16.26 -29.37
C ARG A 368 -27.98 -15.18 -29.33
N ILE A 369 -26.88 -15.55 -28.69
CA ILE A 369 -25.57 -14.91 -28.77
C ILE A 369 -24.96 -15.24 -30.15
N PRO A 370 -24.57 -14.25 -30.97
CA PRO A 370 -23.37 -14.31 -31.80
C PRO A 370 -22.21 -13.57 -31.09
N PRO A 371 -20.95 -13.87 -31.42
CA PRO A 371 -19.80 -13.34 -30.71
C PRO A 371 -19.56 -11.85 -31.00
N LEU A 372 -18.80 -11.25 -30.08
CA LEU A 372 -18.45 -9.84 -29.95
C LEU A 372 -18.13 -9.10 -31.25
N SER A 373 -18.86 -8.01 -31.50
CA SER A 373 -18.27 -6.70 -31.83
C SER A 373 -19.34 -5.62 -31.70
N ASP A 374 -18.96 -4.50 -31.09
CA ASP A 374 -19.68 -3.21 -31.10
C ASP A 374 -21.06 -3.13 -30.44
N THR A 375 -21.07 -2.99 -29.11
CA THR A 375 -22.07 -2.14 -28.44
C THR A 375 -21.40 -1.26 -27.38
N ARG A 376 -21.18 0.01 -27.74
CA ARG A 376 -20.90 1.10 -26.79
C ARG A 376 -22.21 1.45 -26.10
N GLY A 377 -22.23 1.41 -24.76
CA GLY A 377 -23.34 2.00 -24.00
C GLY A 377 -23.39 1.56 -22.55
N PHE A 378 -23.39 0.26 -22.28
CA PHE A 378 -23.29 -0.29 -20.93
C PHE A 378 -22.59 -1.65 -21.06
N LYS A 379 -21.31 -1.73 -20.71
CA LYS A 379 -20.63 -3.02 -20.56
C LYS A 379 -21.40 -3.79 -19.50
N ALA A 380 -22.02 -4.91 -19.88
CA ALA A 380 -22.33 -5.96 -18.91
C ALA A 380 -21.02 -6.19 -18.13
N MET A 381 -21.03 -5.96 -16.81
CA MET A 381 -19.80 -6.09 -16.01
C MET A 381 -19.16 -7.43 -16.35
N ASP A 382 -17.93 -7.38 -16.89
CA ASP A 382 -17.22 -8.57 -17.33
C ASP A 382 -17.17 -9.55 -16.15
N PRO A 383 -17.59 -10.81 -16.33
CA PRO A 383 -17.52 -11.79 -15.25
C PRO A 383 -16.09 -11.85 -14.73
N ILE A 384 -15.92 -11.93 -13.41
CA ILE A 384 -14.57 -12.01 -12.82
C ILE A 384 -13.92 -13.29 -13.34
N ALA A 385 -12.88 -13.12 -14.16
CA ALA A 385 -12.07 -14.22 -14.63
C ALA A 385 -11.22 -14.72 -13.46
N HIS A 386 -11.50 -15.93 -13.00
CA HIS A 386 -10.61 -16.69 -12.14
C HIS A 386 -9.75 -17.61 -13.02
N PRO A 387 -8.55 -18.01 -12.58
CA PRO A 387 -7.78 -19.05 -13.27
C PRO A 387 -8.65 -20.32 -13.43
N GLY A 388 -9.16 -20.55 -14.64
CA GLY A 388 -9.98 -21.72 -15.00
C GLY A 388 -11.50 -21.62 -14.75
N SER A 389 -12.07 -20.50 -14.29
CA SER A 389 -13.53 -20.35 -14.19
C SER A 389 -14.00 -18.88 -14.19
N TYR A 390 -15.27 -18.65 -14.45
CA TYR A 390 -15.90 -17.33 -14.35
C TYR A 390 -16.94 -17.36 -13.24
N CYS A 391 -16.89 -16.41 -12.30
CA CYS A 391 -17.98 -16.24 -11.33
C CYS A 391 -19.15 -15.51 -12.02
N ALA A 392 -20.32 -16.14 -12.03
CA ALA A 392 -21.52 -15.51 -12.54
C ALA A 392 -21.84 -14.24 -11.72
N PRO A 393 -22.39 -13.19 -12.34
CA PRO A 393 -22.93 -12.06 -11.60
C PRO A 393 -23.99 -12.50 -10.57
N PRO A 394 -24.26 -11.73 -9.50
CA PRO A 394 -23.68 -10.41 -9.18
C PRO A 394 -22.35 -10.40 -8.38
N MET A 395 -21.49 -11.43 -8.40
CA MET A 395 -20.19 -11.32 -7.73
C MET A 395 -19.28 -10.35 -8.50
N THR A 396 -18.88 -9.25 -7.86
CA THR A 396 -18.05 -8.18 -8.45
C THR A 396 -16.71 -8.07 -7.73
N ALA A 397 -15.68 -7.56 -8.42
CA ALA A 397 -14.37 -7.29 -7.82
C ALA A 397 -14.50 -6.34 -6.62
N LEU A 398 -15.40 -5.35 -6.69
CA LEU A 398 -15.69 -4.43 -5.59
C LEU A 398 -16.14 -5.17 -4.32
N ARG A 399 -17.03 -6.16 -4.43
CA ARG A 399 -17.47 -6.98 -3.28
C ARG A 399 -16.31 -7.74 -2.64
N VAL A 400 -15.43 -8.31 -3.45
CA VAL A 400 -14.25 -9.03 -2.96
C VAL A 400 -13.28 -8.09 -2.24
N VAL A 401 -13.03 -6.90 -2.79
CA VAL A 401 -12.15 -5.90 -2.17
C VAL A 401 -12.75 -5.34 -0.87
N ILE A 402 -14.07 -5.11 -0.80
CA ILE A 402 -14.74 -4.68 0.44
C ILE A 402 -14.66 -5.77 1.50
N LEU A 403 -14.91 -7.03 1.12
CA LEU A 403 -14.78 -8.14 2.06
C LEU A 403 -13.34 -8.30 2.56
N ARG A 404 -12.34 -8.08 1.68
CA ARG A 404 -10.93 -8.01 2.08
C ARG A 404 -10.68 -6.85 3.06
N LEU A 405 -11.17 -5.64 2.78
CA LEU A 405 -11.05 -4.49 3.67
C LEU A 405 -11.62 -4.80 5.07
N ILE A 406 -12.81 -5.41 5.14
CA ILE A 406 -13.43 -5.85 6.41
C ILE A 406 -12.56 -6.90 7.11
N ALA A 407 -12.07 -7.90 6.36
CA ALA A 407 -11.19 -8.94 6.89
C ALA A 407 -9.87 -8.38 7.42
N ASP A 408 -9.27 -7.41 6.73
CA ASP A 408 -8.05 -6.73 7.14
C ASP A 408 -8.34 -5.94 8.43
N MET A 409 -9.42 -5.15 8.48
CA MET A 409 -9.79 -4.43 9.71
C MET A 409 -9.92 -5.36 10.93
N ILE A 410 -10.56 -6.51 10.76
CA ILE A 410 -10.80 -7.46 11.86
C ILE A 410 -9.54 -8.22 12.23
N SER A 411 -8.66 -8.52 11.26
CA SER A 411 -7.40 -9.23 11.51
C SER A 411 -6.46 -8.41 12.39
N VAL A 412 -6.47 -7.08 12.21
CA VAL A 412 -5.65 -6.14 12.98
C VAL A 412 -6.20 -5.97 14.39
N ASN A 413 -7.51 -5.78 14.50
CA ASN A 413 -8.16 -5.62 15.80
C ASN A 413 -9.50 -6.37 15.85
N ALA A 414 -9.53 -7.47 16.61
CA ALA A 414 -10.70 -8.31 16.75
C ALA A 414 -11.90 -7.60 17.39
N THR A 415 -11.71 -6.51 18.13
CA THR A 415 -12.83 -5.69 18.66
C THR A 415 -13.69 -5.07 17.55
N ASN A 416 -13.18 -5.01 16.31
CA ASN A 416 -13.98 -4.59 15.16
C ASN A 416 -15.14 -5.55 14.86
N LEU A 417 -15.13 -6.76 15.41
CA LEU A 417 -16.25 -7.71 15.32
C LEU A 417 -17.52 -7.21 16.01
N ASP A 418 -17.41 -6.34 17.03
CA ASP A 418 -18.57 -5.75 17.73
C ASP A 418 -19.41 -4.85 16.82
N TYR A 419 -18.80 -4.31 15.76
CA TYR A 419 -19.46 -3.41 14.82
C TYR A 419 -20.11 -4.14 13.64
N LEU A 420 -19.95 -5.47 13.52
CA LEU A 420 -20.59 -6.24 12.47
C LEU A 420 -22.02 -6.60 12.86
N PRO A 421 -23.06 -6.06 12.19
CA PRO A 421 -24.42 -6.48 12.45
C PRO A 421 -24.66 -7.93 12.01
N LEU A 422 -25.65 -8.59 12.62
CA LEU A 422 -26.15 -9.92 12.23
C LEU A 422 -26.33 -10.09 10.71
N GLU A 423 -26.82 -9.04 10.05
CA GLU A 423 -27.07 -9.08 8.62
C GLU A 423 -25.79 -9.33 7.81
N THR A 424 -24.64 -8.83 8.26
CA THR A 424 -23.32 -9.12 7.66
C THR A 424 -23.07 -10.62 7.60
N TRP A 425 -23.29 -11.32 8.71
CA TRP A 425 -23.05 -12.76 8.80
C TRP A 425 -24.00 -13.55 7.90
N ARG A 426 -25.25 -13.09 7.75
CA ARG A 426 -26.22 -13.68 6.81
C ARG A 426 -25.79 -13.47 5.37
N ILE A 427 -25.38 -12.25 5.01
CA ILE A 427 -24.91 -11.92 3.67
C ILE A 427 -23.68 -12.76 3.32
N MET A 428 -22.64 -12.75 4.16
CA MET A 428 -21.43 -13.55 3.93
C MET A 428 -21.72 -15.05 3.81
N SER A 429 -22.59 -15.58 4.69
CA SER A 429 -23.02 -16.98 4.61
C SER A 429 -23.76 -17.28 3.30
N THR A 430 -24.64 -16.38 2.87
CA THR A 430 -25.40 -16.52 1.62
C THR A 430 -24.46 -16.49 0.42
N LEU A 431 -23.57 -15.50 0.36
CA LEU A 431 -22.56 -15.37 -0.69
C LEU A 431 -21.65 -16.61 -0.75
N PHE A 432 -21.22 -17.14 0.40
CA PHE A 432 -20.41 -18.35 0.49
C PHE A 432 -21.02 -19.52 -0.29
N PHE A 433 -22.31 -19.80 -0.07
CA PHE A 433 -23.01 -20.90 -0.72
C PHE A 433 -23.53 -20.57 -2.13
N GLN A 434 -23.83 -19.30 -2.42
CA GLN A 434 -24.27 -18.84 -3.73
C GLN A 434 -23.14 -18.88 -4.77
N TYR A 435 -21.90 -18.61 -4.34
CA TYR A 435 -20.72 -18.57 -5.20
C TYR A 435 -19.70 -19.63 -4.81
N PRO A 436 -19.97 -20.92 -5.09
CA PRO A 436 -19.08 -22.02 -4.71
C PRO A 436 -17.72 -22.00 -5.43
N HIS A 437 -17.56 -21.16 -6.47
CA HIS A 437 -16.33 -21.04 -7.25
C HIS A 437 -15.47 -19.82 -6.86
N SER A 438 -15.91 -18.99 -5.91
CA SER A 438 -15.22 -17.76 -5.55
C SER A 438 -14.24 -17.97 -4.38
N ASP A 439 -13.08 -18.59 -4.69
CA ASP A 439 -12.05 -18.88 -3.69
C ASP A 439 -11.60 -17.63 -2.92
N MET A 440 -11.48 -16.49 -3.61
CA MET A 440 -11.08 -15.23 -2.98
C MET A 440 -12.06 -14.80 -1.88
N MET A 441 -13.37 -14.87 -2.16
CA MET A 441 -14.39 -14.51 -1.18
C MET A 441 -14.42 -15.50 -0.01
N HIS A 442 -14.32 -16.80 -0.29
CA HIS A 442 -14.26 -17.83 0.75
C HIS A 442 -13.06 -17.64 1.68
N CYS A 443 -11.88 -17.31 1.12
CA CYS A 443 -10.68 -16.98 1.88
C CYS A 443 -10.89 -15.77 2.79
N GLN A 444 -11.49 -14.68 2.30
CA GLN A 444 -11.73 -13.50 3.14
C GLN A 444 -12.77 -13.77 4.23
N PHE A 445 -13.86 -14.49 3.92
CA PHE A 445 -14.83 -14.88 4.93
C PHE A 445 -14.22 -15.81 5.99
N TYR A 446 -13.36 -16.75 5.57
CA TYR A 446 -12.62 -17.60 6.50
C TYR A 446 -11.75 -16.78 7.44
N ARG A 447 -11.03 -15.76 6.95
CA ARG A 447 -10.20 -14.88 7.80
C ARG A 447 -11.05 -14.19 8.87
N ILE A 448 -12.22 -13.66 8.51
CA ILE A 448 -13.16 -13.02 9.46
C ILE A 448 -13.63 -14.02 10.52
N LEU A 449 -14.08 -15.21 10.10
CA LEU A 449 -14.46 -16.25 11.05
C LEU A 449 -13.29 -16.65 11.95
N PHE A 450 -12.11 -16.84 11.37
CA PHE A 450 -10.94 -17.29 12.11
C PHE A 450 -10.54 -16.27 13.17
N ALA A 451 -10.61 -14.98 12.87
CA ALA A 451 -10.42 -13.93 13.86
C ALA A 451 -11.47 -14.01 14.99
N ALA A 452 -12.75 -14.24 14.68
CA ALA A 452 -13.81 -14.44 15.69
C ALA A 452 -13.58 -15.70 16.54
N LEU A 453 -13.08 -16.77 15.94
CA LEU A 453 -12.71 -18.00 16.64
C LEU A 453 -11.53 -17.76 17.58
N ARG A 454 -10.44 -17.15 17.09
CA ARG A 454 -9.19 -16.93 17.85
C ARG A 454 -9.38 -15.96 19.01
N SER A 455 -10.18 -14.91 18.83
CA SER A 455 -10.55 -13.98 19.90
C SER A 455 -11.65 -14.51 20.82
N ASN A 456 -12.19 -15.72 20.55
CA ASN A 456 -13.34 -16.30 21.25
C ASN A 456 -14.51 -15.30 21.35
N HIS A 457 -14.79 -14.59 20.25
CA HIS A 457 -15.79 -13.53 20.21
C HIS A 457 -17.21 -14.10 20.23
N GLU A 458 -17.74 -14.35 21.43
CA GLU A 458 -18.98 -15.09 21.65
C GLU A 458 -20.19 -14.47 20.95
N ALA A 459 -20.29 -13.14 20.90
CA ALA A 459 -21.38 -12.44 20.22
C ALA A 459 -21.44 -12.83 18.73
N SER A 460 -20.34 -12.63 18.00
CA SER A 460 -20.26 -12.99 16.58
C SER A 460 -20.44 -14.49 16.32
N LEU A 461 -19.87 -15.34 17.18
CA LEU A 461 -20.03 -16.80 17.06
C LEU A 461 -21.50 -17.21 17.26
N LYS A 462 -22.24 -16.59 18.20
CA LYS A 462 -23.69 -16.84 18.34
C LYS A 462 -24.46 -16.39 17.10
N GLU A 463 -24.12 -15.24 16.54
CA GLU A 463 -24.77 -14.74 15.32
C GLU A 463 -24.57 -15.66 14.14
N LEU A 464 -23.34 -16.07 13.87
CA LEU A 464 -23.04 -16.95 12.75
C LEU A 464 -23.56 -18.39 12.98
N LEU A 465 -23.26 -18.98 14.14
CA LEU A 465 -23.50 -20.40 14.36
C LEU A 465 -24.95 -20.69 14.76
N GLN A 466 -25.57 -19.85 15.60
CA GLN A 466 -26.95 -20.05 16.06
C GLN A 466 -27.96 -19.35 15.14
N LYS A 467 -27.79 -18.04 14.91
CA LYS A 467 -28.80 -17.25 14.18
C LYS A 467 -28.75 -17.49 12.68
N CYS A 468 -27.55 -17.56 12.08
CA CYS A 468 -27.39 -17.87 10.65
C CYS A 468 -27.37 -19.38 10.35
N ARG A 469 -27.34 -20.23 11.38
CA ARG A 469 -27.28 -21.71 11.25
C ARG A 469 -26.17 -22.19 10.31
N PHE A 470 -25.05 -21.49 10.31
CA PHE A 470 -23.99 -21.69 9.31
C PHE A 470 -23.44 -23.13 9.30
N ILE A 471 -23.23 -23.74 10.48
CA ILE A 471 -22.80 -25.15 10.59
C ILE A 471 -23.83 -26.11 9.98
N ALA A 472 -25.12 -25.87 10.20
CA ALA A 472 -26.15 -26.73 9.62
C ALA A 472 -26.13 -26.66 8.08
N HIS A 473 -25.88 -25.47 7.52
CA HIS A 473 -25.70 -25.32 6.07
C HIS A 473 -24.43 -26.00 5.54
N LEU A 474 -23.30 -25.89 6.25
CA LEU A 474 -22.08 -26.62 5.92
C LEU A 474 -22.34 -28.14 5.89
N ILE A 475 -22.91 -28.69 6.97
CA ILE A 475 -23.24 -30.11 7.08
C ILE A 475 -24.18 -30.54 5.95
N SER A 476 -25.27 -29.80 5.72
CA SER A 476 -26.25 -30.12 4.68
C SER A 476 -25.58 -30.23 3.32
N ARG A 477 -24.69 -29.30 2.97
CA ARG A 477 -24.00 -29.30 1.68
C ARG A 477 -22.94 -30.40 1.56
N THR A 478 -22.27 -30.75 2.67
CA THR A 478 -21.30 -31.86 2.68
C THR A 478 -21.96 -33.24 2.66
N SER A 479 -23.18 -33.37 3.19
CA SER A 479 -23.89 -34.64 3.41
C SER A 479 -25.00 -34.95 2.41
N GLU A 480 -25.28 -34.07 1.44
CA GLU A 480 -26.22 -34.36 0.34
C GLU A 480 -25.81 -35.65 -0.39
N ALA A 481 -26.57 -36.73 -0.19
CA ALA A 481 -26.31 -38.03 -0.80
C ALA A 481 -26.29 -37.88 -2.33
N PRO A 482 -25.32 -38.50 -3.05
CA PRO A 482 -25.34 -38.52 -4.50
C PRO A 482 -26.69 -39.12 -4.94
N THR A 483 -27.45 -38.38 -5.73
CA THR A 483 -28.75 -38.81 -6.28
C THR A 483 -28.61 -39.89 -7.37
N GLY A 484 -27.58 -40.73 -7.27
CA GLY A 484 -27.31 -41.84 -8.18
C GLY A 484 -26.90 -43.08 -7.39
N PRO A 485 -27.35 -44.29 -7.79
CA PRO A 485 -26.90 -45.52 -7.18
C PRO A 485 -25.43 -45.75 -7.49
N THR A 486 -24.54 -45.42 -6.55
CA THR A 486 -23.17 -45.93 -6.55
C THR A 486 -23.23 -47.37 -6.04
N SER A 487 -22.91 -48.32 -6.90
CA SER A 487 -22.98 -49.77 -6.65
C SER A 487 -21.92 -50.30 -5.68
N ASP A 488 -20.99 -49.44 -5.23
CA ASP A 488 -19.90 -49.83 -4.34
C ASP A 488 -20.11 -49.17 -2.97
N GLY A 489 -20.12 -50.02 -1.93
CA GLY A 489 -20.76 -49.75 -0.64
C GLY A 489 -20.35 -48.48 0.10
N VAL A 490 -21.37 -47.87 0.73
CA VAL A 490 -21.37 -46.96 1.90
C VAL A 490 -20.03 -46.30 2.22
N GLU A 491 -19.57 -45.45 1.32
CA GLU A 491 -18.62 -44.40 1.66
C GLU A 491 -19.38 -43.07 1.60
N LEU A 492 -19.24 -42.24 2.63
CA LEU A 492 -19.80 -40.89 2.62
C LEU A 492 -19.10 -40.10 1.50
N VAL A 493 -19.65 -40.14 0.30
CA VAL A 493 -19.14 -39.39 -0.85
C VAL A 493 -19.49 -37.92 -0.61
N ILE A 494 -18.57 -37.18 0.03
CA ILE A 494 -18.67 -35.73 0.10
C ILE A 494 -18.83 -35.22 -1.33
N ARG A 495 -19.95 -34.56 -1.60
CA ARG A 495 -20.21 -33.95 -2.90
C ARG A 495 -19.04 -33.03 -3.23
N ARG A 496 -18.35 -33.30 -4.34
CA ARG A 496 -17.28 -32.43 -4.85
C ARG A 496 -17.92 -31.18 -5.43
N THR A 497 -18.18 -30.20 -4.57
CA THR A 497 -18.38 -28.82 -4.98
C THR A 497 -17.04 -28.12 -4.99
N ASN A 498 -16.89 -27.06 -5.78
CA ASN A 498 -15.65 -26.28 -5.77
C ASN A 498 -15.38 -25.64 -4.39
N ALA A 499 -16.42 -25.45 -3.57
CA ALA A 499 -16.32 -24.94 -2.21
C ALA A 499 -16.00 -26.01 -1.15
N THR A 500 -15.96 -27.30 -1.49
CA THR A 500 -15.83 -28.39 -0.51
C THR A 500 -14.56 -28.26 0.32
N GLY A 501 -13.44 -27.86 -0.31
CA GLY A 501 -12.18 -27.62 0.42
C GLY A 501 -12.31 -26.53 1.47
N HIS A 502 -12.98 -25.42 1.13
CA HIS A 502 -13.28 -24.34 2.08
C HIS A 502 -14.23 -24.83 3.18
N MET A 503 -15.31 -25.54 2.86
CA MET A 503 -16.24 -26.07 3.87
C MET A 503 -15.51 -26.93 4.91
N LEU A 504 -14.64 -27.83 4.48
CA LEU A 504 -13.82 -28.65 5.36
C LEU A 504 -12.87 -27.79 6.22
N ARG A 505 -12.23 -26.78 5.61
CA ARG A 505 -11.38 -25.83 6.33
C ARG A 505 -12.14 -25.10 7.44
N PHE A 506 -13.36 -24.62 7.18
CA PHE A 506 -14.22 -23.98 8.17
C PHE A 506 -14.59 -24.95 9.31
N CYS A 507 -15.04 -26.17 8.99
CA CYS A 507 -15.36 -27.19 9.98
C CYS A 507 -14.13 -27.54 10.85
N ASN A 508 -12.95 -27.68 10.24
CA ASN A 508 -11.72 -27.97 10.95
C ASN A 508 -11.27 -26.83 11.87
N ALA A 509 -11.36 -25.57 11.44
CA ALA A 509 -11.07 -24.44 12.31
C ALA A 509 -12.02 -24.39 13.52
N ILE A 510 -13.33 -24.61 13.29
CA ILE A 510 -14.34 -24.63 14.36
C ILE A 510 -14.06 -25.76 15.36
N ARG A 511 -13.77 -26.99 14.90
CA ARG A 511 -13.50 -28.11 15.80
C ARG A 511 -12.23 -27.92 16.62
N LEU A 512 -11.16 -27.41 15.97
CA LEU A 512 -9.87 -27.20 16.62
C LEU A 512 -9.98 -26.08 17.66
N GLN A 513 -10.64 -24.96 17.33
CA GLN A 513 -10.88 -23.89 18.30
C GLN A 513 -11.73 -24.39 19.48
N ALA A 514 -12.79 -25.16 19.23
CA ALA A 514 -13.61 -25.70 20.31
C ALA A 514 -12.83 -26.61 21.28
N ALA A 515 -11.85 -27.36 20.76
CA ALA A 515 -10.98 -28.20 21.58
C ALA A 515 -9.98 -27.38 22.42
N LEU A 516 -9.56 -26.21 21.93
CA LEU A 516 -8.75 -25.22 22.66
C LEU A 516 -9.52 -24.44 23.73
N LEU A 517 -10.84 -24.61 23.86
CA LEU A 517 -11.68 -23.85 24.80
C LEU A 517 -12.15 -24.69 26.00
N PRO A 518 -12.40 -24.07 27.17
CA PRO A 518 -12.84 -24.80 28.35
C PRO A 518 -14.23 -25.41 28.12
N PRO A 519 -14.62 -26.48 28.85
CA PRO A 519 -15.94 -27.10 28.73
C PRO A 519 -17.12 -26.12 28.96
N SER A 520 -16.88 -25.03 29.68
CA SER A 520 -17.87 -23.96 29.93
C SER A 520 -18.03 -22.99 28.76
N ALA A 521 -17.12 -22.96 27.79
CA ALA A 521 -17.16 -22.01 26.70
C ALA A 521 -18.34 -22.28 25.75
N PHE A 522 -18.96 -21.20 25.28
CA PHE A 522 -20.09 -21.23 24.36
C PHE A 522 -19.87 -22.16 23.17
N LEU A 523 -18.78 -22.00 22.43
CA LEU A 523 -18.52 -22.78 21.21
C LEU A 523 -18.50 -24.29 21.49
N ARG A 524 -17.82 -24.70 22.57
CA ARG A 524 -17.70 -26.11 22.94
C ARG A 524 -19.05 -26.70 23.36
N GLN A 525 -19.80 -25.99 24.20
CA GLN A 525 -21.15 -26.41 24.60
C GLN A 525 -22.11 -26.49 23.40
N PHE A 526 -22.06 -25.49 22.53
CA PHE A 526 -22.87 -25.44 21.31
C PHE A 526 -22.63 -26.67 20.45
N LEU A 527 -21.36 -26.99 20.12
CA LEU A 527 -21.03 -28.17 19.31
C LEU A 527 -21.39 -29.50 19.98
N GLN A 528 -21.24 -29.61 21.31
CA GLN A 528 -21.65 -30.81 22.05
C GLN A 528 -23.17 -31.04 22.00
N SER A 529 -23.95 -29.96 22.07
CA SER A 529 -25.42 -30.01 21.97
C SER A 529 -25.92 -30.27 20.54
N HIS A 530 -25.11 -30.01 19.52
CA HIS A 530 -25.50 -30.09 18.12
C HIS A 530 -25.40 -31.55 17.59
N SER A 531 -26.53 -32.26 17.50
CA SER A 531 -26.58 -33.69 17.16
C SER A 531 -25.97 -34.04 15.80
N THR A 532 -26.29 -33.28 14.75
CA THR A 532 -25.76 -33.52 13.39
C THR A 532 -24.27 -33.22 13.28
N TRP A 533 -23.74 -32.33 14.12
CA TRP A 533 -22.30 -32.07 14.18
C TRP A 533 -21.55 -33.27 14.76
N ARG A 534 -22.09 -33.84 15.85
CA ARG A 534 -21.52 -35.07 16.45
C ARG A 534 -21.54 -36.25 15.48
N GLN A 535 -22.54 -36.33 14.60
CA GLN A 535 -22.59 -37.34 13.54
C GLN A 535 -21.55 -37.08 12.45
N LEU A 536 -21.33 -35.81 12.05
CA LEU A 536 -20.33 -35.45 11.05
C LEU A 536 -18.89 -35.63 11.54
N LEU A 537 -18.63 -35.45 12.84
CA LEU A 537 -17.27 -35.34 13.38
C LEU A 537 -16.33 -36.52 13.03
N PRO A 538 -16.74 -37.81 13.14
CA PRO A 538 -15.89 -38.93 12.74
C PRO A 538 -15.52 -38.88 11.25
N ASP A 539 -16.47 -38.55 10.39
CA ASP A 539 -16.27 -38.46 8.94
C ASP A 539 -15.36 -37.29 8.58
N LEU A 540 -15.54 -36.15 9.25
CA LEU A 540 -14.67 -34.97 9.09
C LEU A 540 -13.23 -35.30 9.47
N LEU A 541 -13.00 -35.99 10.59
CA LEU A 541 -11.67 -36.41 11.02
C LEU A 541 -11.05 -37.38 10.02
N ALA A 542 -11.80 -38.37 9.56
CA ALA A 542 -11.32 -39.34 8.56
C ALA A 542 -10.95 -38.66 7.24
N VAL A 543 -11.78 -37.74 6.73
CA VAL A 543 -11.52 -37.00 5.49
C VAL A 543 -10.32 -36.07 5.65
N THR A 544 -10.21 -35.38 6.78
CA THR A 544 -9.07 -34.51 7.06
C THR A 544 -7.78 -35.31 7.14
N ALA A 545 -7.79 -36.46 7.83
CA ALA A 545 -6.62 -37.33 7.95
C ALA A 545 -6.14 -37.83 6.59
N ARG A 546 -7.07 -38.18 5.68
CA ARG A 546 -6.72 -38.54 4.31
C ARG A 546 -6.15 -37.37 3.51
N GLN A 547 -6.69 -36.15 3.69
CA GLN A 547 -6.21 -34.95 3.00
C GLN A 547 -4.86 -34.45 3.51
N SER A 548 -4.53 -34.71 4.78
CA SER A 548 -3.24 -34.34 5.38
C SER A 548 -2.11 -35.31 5.05
N GLN A 549 -2.38 -36.43 4.38
CA GLN A 549 -1.33 -37.37 3.96
C GLN A 549 -0.44 -36.73 2.89
N LYS A 550 0.85 -36.58 3.20
CA LYS A 550 1.86 -36.09 2.25
C LYS A 550 1.83 -36.94 0.98
N GLY A 551 1.89 -36.28 -0.17
CA GLY A 551 2.01 -36.95 -1.48
C GLY A 551 0.69 -37.43 -2.11
N LEU A 552 -0.50 -37.11 -1.58
CA LEU A 552 -1.79 -37.51 -2.17
C LEU A 552 -1.93 -39.04 -2.35
N GLY A 553 -1.28 -39.83 -1.49
CA GLY A 553 -1.22 -41.29 -1.63
C GLY A 553 -0.16 -41.81 -2.60
N ILE A 554 0.60 -40.91 -3.25
CA ILE A 554 1.85 -41.24 -3.91
C ILE A 554 2.93 -41.16 -2.84
N ALA A 555 3.67 -42.25 -2.62
CA ALA A 555 4.83 -42.24 -1.74
C ALA A 555 5.90 -41.31 -2.33
N VAL A 556 5.84 -40.03 -1.96
CA VAL A 556 6.93 -39.09 -2.20
C VAL A 556 8.03 -39.51 -1.26
N GLN A 557 9.10 -40.08 -1.79
CA GLN A 557 10.30 -40.34 -1.00
C GLN A 557 10.76 -39.00 -0.43
N GLU A 558 10.67 -38.84 0.89
CA GLU A 558 11.28 -37.72 1.58
C GLU A 558 12.78 -37.88 1.38
N THR A 559 13.33 -37.22 0.35
CA THR A 559 14.77 -37.10 0.21
C THR A 559 15.26 -36.25 1.37
N GLU A 560 16.04 -36.85 2.27
CA GLU A 560 16.65 -36.20 3.44
C GLU A 560 17.48 -34.95 3.09
N GLU A 561 17.76 -34.71 1.80
CA GLU A 561 18.54 -33.59 1.27
C GLU A 561 17.69 -32.42 0.71
N GLY A 562 16.36 -32.46 0.88
CA GLY A 562 15.42 -31.56 0.19
C GLY A 562 15.28 -30.12 0.68
N ASN A 563 16.11 -29.63 1.60
CA ASN A 563 16.01 -28.27 2.15
C ASN A 563 16.91 -27.22 1.45
N LEU A 564 17.54 -27.57 0.32
CA LEU A 564 18.52 -26.69 -0.34
C LEU A 564 17.92 -25.68 -1.34
N TYR A 565 16.64 -25.81 -1.71
CA TYR A 565 15.98 -24.88 -2.64
C TYR A 565 14.62 -24.46 -2.06
N GLY A 566 14.60 -23.34 -1.34
CA GLY A 566 13.46 -22.77 -0.62
C GLY A 566 12.28 -22.29 -1.47
N LEU A 567 11.77 -23.13 -2.36
CA LEU A 567 10.53 -22.88 -3.11
C LEU A 567 9.35 -23.46 -2.33
N SER A 568 8.87 -22.69 -1.35
CA SER A 568 7.65 -23.02 -0.60
C SER A 568 6.43 -23.01 -1.53
N SER A 569 5.61 -24.05 -1.40
CA SER A 569 4.35 -24.22 -2.12
C SER A 569 3.36 -23.08 -1.85
N PRO A 570 2.61 -22.59 -2.87
CA PRO A 570 1.78 -21.37 -2.80
C PRO A 570 0.56 -21.42 -1.85
N LEU A 571 0.39 -22.49 -1.07
CA LEU A 571 -0.55 -22.51 0.07
C LEU A 571 0.02 -21.83 1.33
N HIS A 572 1.30 -21.43 1.32
CA HIS A 572 1.94 -20.66 2.40
C HIS A 572 1.74 -19.15 2.22
N MET A 573 0.50 -18.67 2.32
CA MET A 573 0.30 -17.25 2.63
C MET A 573 0.45 -17.03 4.14
N ARG A 574 1.63 -16.50 4.49
CA ARG A 574 1.88 -15.56 5.60
C ARG A 574 1.47 -16.04 7.00
N ASN A 575 2.22 -16.99 7.55
CA ASN A 575 2.57 -17.04 8.98
C ASN A 575 4.06 -17.39 9.06
N SER A 576 4.91 -16.38 9.03
CA SER A 576 6.34 -16.52 9.25
C SER A 576 6.58 -16.62 10.76
N MET A 577 6.86 -17.81 11.27
CA MET A 577 7.59 -17.98 12.52
C MET A 577 8.32 -19.32 12.53
N GLY A 578 9.64 -19.24 12.68
CA GLY A 578 10.45 -20.23 13.39
C GLY A 578 10.80 -21.52 12.65
N ASP A 579 12.05 -21.60 12.27
CA ASP A 579 12.80 -22.81 11.94
C ASP A 579 12.66 -23.84 13.10
N ILE A 580 11.85 -24.89 12.89
CA ILE A 580 11.75 -26.03 13.81
C ILE A 580 12.24 -27.27 13.07
N THR A 581 13.44 -27.70 13.45
CA THR A 581 13.98 -29.02 13.13
C THR A 581 13.01 -30.10 13.58
N ILE A 582 12.43 -30.83 12.62
CA ILE A 582 11.59 -32.00 12.87
C ILE A 582 12.51 -33.13 13.33
N GLU A 583 12.66 -33.31 14.63
CA GLU A 583 13.20 -34.57 15.17
C GLU A 583 12.19 -35.69 14.86
N ALA A 584 12.71 -36.80 14.35
CA ALA A 584 11.94 -37.96 13.88
C ALA A 584 11.08 -38.57 15.00
N PHE A 585 9.83 -38.14 15.10
CA PHE A 585 8.80 -38.83 15.87
C PHE A 585 8.38 -40.09 15.10
N GLY A 586 8.40 -41.23 15.80
CA GLY A 586 8.19 -42.55 15.24
C GLY A 586 6.89 -42.71 14.46
N GLU A 587 6.86 -43.76 13.64
CA GLU A 587 5.80 -44.18 12.72
C GLU A 587 4.41 -44.21 13.38
N VAL A 588 3.77 -43.03 13.47
CA VAL A 588 2.38 -42.90 13.93
C VAL A 588 1.49 -43.33 12.77
N ASP A 589 0.59 -44.27 13.04
CA ASP A 589 -0.38 -44.77 12.09
C ASP A 589 -1.11 -43.59 11.41
N ALA A 590 -0.79 -43.34 10.13
CA ALA A 590 -1.17 -42.11 9.40
C ALA A 590 -2.69 -41.96 9.20
N LEU A 591 -3.46 -42.99 9.57
CA LEU A 591 -4.93 -43.01 9.54
C LEU A 591 -5.56 -42.82 10.93
N SER A 592 -4.77 -42.70 11.99
CA SER A 592 -5.30 -42.43 13.33
C SER A 592 -5.94 -41.03 13.37
N PRO A 593 -7.16 -40.86 13.90
CA PRO A 593 -7.79 -39.55 14.14
C PRO A 593 -6.93 -38.57 14.95
N GLU A 594 -5.93 -39.08 15.69
CA GLU A 594 -4.96 -38.30 16.44
C GLU A 594 -4.03 -37.48 15.52
N SER A 595 -3.81 -37.91 14.27
CA SER A 595 -2.94 -37.24 13.30
C SER A 595 -3.45 -35.89 12.82
N VAL A 596 -4.71 -35.56 13.10
CA VAL A 596 -5.35 -34.28 12.75
C VAL A 596 -5.95 -33.56 13.97
N GLY A 597 -5.71 -34.08 15.17
CA GLY A 597 -6.12 -33.49 16.45
C GLY A 597 -5.28 -32.27 16.85
N LEU A 598 -5.57 -31.70 18.02
CA LEU A 598 -4.68 -30.69 18.61
C LEU A 598 -3.28 -31.28 18.84
N GLY A 599 -2.23 -30.49 18.59
CA GLY A 599 -0.83 -30.95 18.64
C GLY A 599 -0.34 -31.65 17.36
N SER A 600 -1.24 -31.97 16.42
CA SER A 600 -0.83 -32.49 15.10
C SER A 600 -0.13 -31.44 14.23
N GLU A 601 0.63 -31.89 13.23
CA GLU A 601 1.19 -31.02 12.19
C GLU A 601 0.08 -30.26 11.44
N TYR A 602 -1.04 -30.92 11.14
CA TYR A 602 -2.19 -30.28 10.49
C TYR A 602 -2.78 -29.13 11.33
N ALA A 603 -2.95 -29.33 12.64
CA ALA A 603 -3.45 -28.29 13.54
C ALA A 603 -2.49 -27.09 13.59
N ARG A 604 -1.17 -27.35 13.62
CA ARG A 604 -0.15 -26.30 13.54
C ARG A 604 -0.21 -25.51 12.24
N GLN A 605 -0.30 -26.19 11.09
CA GLN A 605 -0.47 -25.55 9.78
C GLN A 605 -1.74 -24.69 9.69
N MET A 606 -2.78 -25.02 10.44
CA MET A 606 -4.02 -24.24 10.55
C MET A 606 -3.95 -23.09 11.57
N GLY A 607 -2.81 -22.88 12.23
CA GLY A 607 -2.58 -21.82 13.23
C GLY A 607 -3.02 -22.19 14.66
N PHE A 608 -3.10 -23.49 14.98
CA PHE A 608 -3.46 -24.01 16.30
C PHE A 608 -2.25 -24.65 17.00
N ASP A 609 -1.28 -23.82 17.37
CA ASP A 609 0.01 -24.26 17.96
C ASP A 609 -0.02 -24.45 19.49
N GLY A 610 -1.15 -24.15 20.13
CA GLY A 610 -1.26 -24.19 21.59
C GLY A 610 -1.32 -25.61 22.15
N GLU A 611 -0.39 -25.95 23.05
CA GLU A 611 -0.57 -27.07 23.97
C GLU A 611 -1.69 -26.74 24.96
N VAL A 612 -2.63 -27.67 25.12
CA VAL A 612 -3.81 -27.46 25.95
C VAL A 612 -3.64 -28.20 27.28
N ASP A 613 -3.35 -27.46 28.35
CA ASP A 613 -3.37 -28.01 29.72
C ASP A 613 -4.69 -27.65 30.42
N TRP A 614 -5.68 -28.55 30.30
CA TRP A 614 -6.95 -28.48 31.05
C TRP A 614 -6.86 -29.13 32.43
N SER A 615 -5.67 -29.51 32.90
CA SER A 615 -5.58 -30.14 34.21
C SER A 615 -5.89 -29.09 35.28
N GLY A 616 -7.10 -29.14 35.85
CA GLY A 616 -7.54 -28.34 37.00
C GLY A 616 -6.77 -28.68 38.30
N SER A 617 -5.51 -29.08 38.17
CA SER A 617 -4.61 -29.36 39.28
C SER A 617 -4.09 -28.02 39.81
N PRO A 618 -4.27 -27.68 41.09
CA PRO A 618 -3.59 -26.51 41.66
C PRO A 618 -2.08 -26.64 41.41
N PRO A 619 -1.36 -25.54 41.09
CA PRO A 619 0.02 -25.60 40.67
C PRO A 619 0.85 -26.32 41.74
N ARG A 620 1.36 -27.51 41.41
CA ARG A 620 2.28 -28.25 42.28
C ARG A 620 3.54 -27.39 42.45
N ARG A 621 3.66 -26.72 43.60
CA ARG A 621 4.84 -25.96 44.03
C ARG A 621 6.12 -26.76 43.75
N LYS A 622 6.84 -26.41 42.67
CA LYS A 622 8.16 -26.97 42.36
C LYS A 622 9.13 -26.53 43.47
N LYS A 623 9.57 -27.46 44.31
CA LYS A 623 10.63 -27.23 45.31
C LYS A 623 11.91 -26.77 44.60
N CYS A 624 12.30 -25.51 44.77
CA CYS A 624 13.61 -24.99 44.37
C CYS A 624 14.74 -25.85 44.94
N LYS A 625 15.48 -26.55 44.07
CA LYS A 625 16.76 -27.19 44.42
C LYS A 625 17.83 -26.11 44.55
N LYS A 626 18.31 -25.92 45.78
CA LYS A 626 19.40 -25.02 46.21
C LYS A 626 20.71 -25.43 45.50
N LYS A 627 21.22 -24.61 44.57
CA LYS A 627 22.56 -24.80 43.95
C LYS A 627 23.66 -24.49 44.97
N SER A 628 24.58 -25.43 45.17
CA SER A 628 25.75 -25.30 46.03
C SER A 628 26.88 -24.52 45.33
N LYS A 629 27.47 -23.58 46.07
CA LYS A 629 28.53 -22.66 45.62
C LYS A 629 29.90 -23.33 45.87
N LYS A 630 30.61 -23.76 44.81
CA LYS A 630 31.97 -24.32 44.93
C LYS A 630 33.03 -23.28 44.60
N LYS A 631 33.86 -22.99 45.59
CA LYS A 631 34.95 -21.99 45.64
C LYS A 631 36.27 -22.66 45.19
N ARG A 632 37.04 -22.07 44.27
CA ARG A 632 38.49 -22.36 44.10
C ARG A 632 39.29 -21.10 43.75
N LYS A 633 40.27 -20.82 44.63
CA LYS A 633 41.56 -20.11 44.40
C LYS A 633 42.24 -20.67 43.14
N GLY A 634 42.99 -19.96 42.30
CA GLY A 634 43.99 -18.91 42.53
C GLY A 634 45.34 -19.42 41.99
N GLY A 635 46.09 -18.64 41.20
CA GLY A 635 47.46 -19.00 40.79
C GLY A 635 48.01 -18.23 39.57
N SER A 636 49.01 -17.38 39.83
CA SER A 636 49.80 -16.58 38.90
C SER A 636 50.92 -17.36 38.19
N ARG A 637 51.37 -16.96 36.98
CA ARG A 637 52.76 -16.51 36.72
C ARG A 637 53.05 -16.04 35.27
N ALA A 638 53.90 -15.01 35.24
CA ALA A 638 54.58 -14.22 34.21
C ALA A 638 55.35 -14.85 33.03
N SER A 639 55.76 -13.94 32.13
CA SER A 639 56.90 -13.92 31.15
C SER A 639 56.53 -14.30 29.70
N LYS A 640 57.04 -13.70 28.61
CA LYS A 640 58.18 -12.79 28.30
C LYS A 640 57.99 -12.27 26.84
N SER A 641 58.52 -11.08 26.54
CA SER A 641 58.76 -10.44 25.20
C SER A 641 59.84 -11.17 24.35
N PRO A 642 60.36 -10.69 23.18
CA PRO A 642 60.08 -9.56 22.24
C PRO A 642 59.88 -10.06 20.76
N SER A 643 59.69 -9.32 19.66
CA SER A 643 60.53 -8.28 19.00
C SER A 643 59.89 -7.73 17.70
N THR A 644 60.05 -6.42 17.46
CA THR A 644 59.96 -5.66 16.19
C THR A 644 61.10 -6.05 15.20
N PRO A 645 61.20 -5.63 13.90
CA PRO A 645 61.09 -4.22 13.44
C PRO A 645 60.66 -3.89 11.97
N THR A 646 60.47 -2.57 11.74
CA THR A 646 60.74 -1.75 10.50
C THR A 646 59.85 -1.95 9.25
N SER A 647 59.42 -0.92 8.47
CA SER A 647 59.92 0.44 8.13
C SER A 647 58.77 1.36 7.64
N LYS A 648 58.60 2.62 8.10
CA LYS A 648 59.06 3.93 7.54
C LYS A 648 58.86 4.12 6.02
N ILE A 649 58.15 5.16 5.55
CA ILE A 649 58.64 6.52 5.12
C ILE A 649 57.38 7.40 4.87
N SER A 650 57.04 8.46 5.64
CA SER A 650 57.34 9.92 5.50
C SER A 650 57.11 10.49 4.07
N SER A 651 56.57 11.67 3.77
CA SER A 651 56.31 12.98 4.42
C SER A 651 55.65 13.86 3.32
N SER A 652 54.79 14.84 3.56
CA SER A 652 55.19 16.20 3.95
C SER A 652 53.99 17.17 3.90
N SER A 653 53.89 18.04 4.91
CA SER A 653 53.16 19.32 4.90
C SER A 653 54.09 20.45 4.40
N PRO A 654 53.58 21.67 4.11
CA PRO A 654 53.40 22.74 5.13
C PRO A 654 52.12 23.59 4.90
N SER A 655 51.33 24.00 5.91
CA SER A 655 51.50 25.05 6.95
C SER A 655 51.31 26.52 6.51
N ALA A 656 50.48 27.22 7.33
CA ALA A 656 50.34 28.68 7.58
C ALA A 656 49.28 29.43 6.73
N ALA A 657 48.43 30.33 7.24
CA ALA A 657 48.44 31.10 8.49
C ALA A 657 47.02 31.62 8.85
N SER A 658 46.74 31.76 10.16
CA SER A 658 45.75 32.71 10.70
C SER A 658 46.38 34.10 10.89
N PRO A 659 45.59 35.17 11.03
CA PRO A 659 45.35 35.71 12.39
C PRO A 659 44.01 36.44 12.60
N GLY A 660 43.65 36.70 13.86
CA GLY A 660 42.98 37.94 14.24
C GLY A 660 41.75 37.82 15.14
N ALA A 661 41.92 38.15 16.43
CA ALA A 661 40.89 38.27 17.46
C ALA A 661 40.25 39.68 17.51
N MET A 662 39.05 39.79 18.11
CA MET A 662 38.41 40.91 18.84
C MET A 662 36.88 40.82 18.62
N ALA A 663 35.95 41.06 19.55
CA ALA A 663 35.88 41.33 20.97
C ALA A 663 34.38 41.23 21.36
N SER A 664 34.06 40.82 22.60
CA SER A 664 32.73 40.99 23.24
C SER A 664 32.49 42.49 23.57
N PRO A 665 31.27 43.00 23.90
CA PRO A 665 30.36 42.57 24.99
C PRO A 665 28.87 42.53 24.56
N GLY A 666 27.84 42.13 25.34
CA GLY A 666 27.66 41.78 26.74
C GLY A 666 26.15 41.69 27.08
N GLY A 667 25.81 40.98 28.18
CA GLY A 667 24.55 41.03 28.95
C GLY A 667 23.30 40.42 28.29
N ALA A 668 22.38 39.73 28.97
CA ALA A 668 22.07 39.63 30.39
C ALA A 668 21.33 38.29 30.66
N SER A 669 21.82 37.45 31.57
CA SER A 669 21.21 37.11 32.87
C SER A 669 19.72 36.77 32.86
N GLY A 670 19.40 35.53 33.24
CA GLY A 670 18.05 35.07 33.53
C GLY A 670 18.04 33.63 34.05
N SER A 671 18.62 33.42 35.23
CA SER A 671 18.52 32.20 36.02
C SER A 671 17.08 31.96 36.50
N SER A 672 16.57 30.74 36.36
CA SER A 672 15.45 30.25 37.16
C SER A 672 15.56 28.73 37.32
N SER A 673 16.06 28.34 38.48
CA SER A 673 15.96 27.02 39.10
C SER A 673 14.59 26.86 39.76
N CYS A 674 13.90 25.74 39.51
CA CYS A 674 12.90 25.12 40.38
C CYS A 674 12.96 23.62 40.04
N ASP A 675 13.64 22.82 40.84
CA ASP A 675 13.11 22.08 41.99
C ASP A 675 12.28 20.86 41.58
N GLU A 676 12.86 19.71 41.91
CA GLU A 676 12.28 18.38 41.95
C GLU A 676 11.15 18.37 42.99
N GLU A 677 9.97 17.90 42.62
CA GLU A 677 9.00 17.35 43.57
C GLU A 677 8.53 15.98 43.07
N ASP A 678 9.05 14.97 43.76
CA ASP A 678 8.47 13.65 43.89
C ASP A 678 7.07 13.77 44.50
N VAL A 679 6.08 13.12 43.88
CA VAL A 679 4.79 12.82 44.53
C VAL A 679 4.52 11.33 44.36
N ASP A 680 4.80 10.60 45.43
CA ASP A 680 4.14 9.34 45.78
C ASP A 680 2.67 9.65 46.10
N GLU A 681 1.71 9.00 45.45
CA GLU A 681 0.40 8.77 46.05
C GLU A 681 -0.05 7.32 45.86
N GLU A 682 -0.25 6.69 47.02
CA GLU A 682 -0.78 5.37 47.28
C GLU A 682 -2.28 5.29 46.93
N GLU A 683 -2.65 4.12 46.41
CA GLU A 683 -3.68 3.20 46.91
C GLU A 683 -5.11 3.69 47.30
N GLU A 684 -6.06 2.80 46.95
CA GLU A 684 -7.44 2.65 47.45
C GLU A 684 -8.58 3.40 46.73
N GLY A 685 -9.59 2.61 46.31
CA GLY A 685 -10.82 3.13 45.73
C GLY A 685 -11.76 2.08 45.13
N GLU A 686 -11.97 0.99 45.86
CA GLU A 686 -13.01 -0.01 45.63
C GLU A 686 -14.41 0.66 45.71
N CYS A 687 -15.25 0.48 44.69
CA CYS A 687 -16.68 0.79 44.77
C CYS A 687 -17.52 -0.18 43.93
N ASP A 688 -17.95 -1.24 44.60
CA ASP A 688 -19.21 -1.93 44.34
C ASP A 688 -20.38 -0.95 44.49
N VAL A 689 -21.22 -0.79 43.46
CA VAL A 689 -22.65 -0.56 43.66
C VAL A 689 -23.45 -1.28 42.59
N ALA A 690 -24.23 -2.25 43.05
CA ALA A 690 -25.26 -2.94 42.31
C ALA A 690 -26.56 -2.11 42.23
N ALA A 691 -27.29 -2.36 41.14
CA ALA A 691 -28.76 -2.40 41.02
C ALA A 691 -29.61 -1.21 41.49
N GLU A 692 -30.39 -0.62 40.57
CA GLU A 692 -31.84 -0.83 40.44
C GLU A 692 -32.45 0.11 39.37
N LEU A 693 -33.40 -0.44 38.58
CA LEU A 693 -34.74 0.08 38.19
C LEU A 693 -34.88 1.58 37.82
N SER A 694 -35.71 2.07 36.89
CA SER A 694 -36.72 1.58 35.94
C SER A 694 -37.41 2.86 35.39
N TYR A 695 -38.00 2.81 34.18
CA TYR A 695 -39.01 3.74 33.62
C TYR A 695 -38.63 5.24 33.47
N ASP A 696 -38.39 5.70 32.24
CA ASP A 696 -39.42 6.23 31.32
C ASP A 696 -38.92 6.20 29.87
#